data_AF-A0A1X0E4I2-F1
#
_entry.id   AF-A0A1X0E4I2-F1
#
_cell.length_a   1.000
_cell.length_b   1.000
_cell.length_c   1.000
_cell.angle_alpha   90.00
_cell.angle_beta   90.00
_cell.angle_gamma   90.00
#
_symmetry.space_group_name_H-M   'P 1'
#
loop_
_entity.id
_entity.type
_entity.pdbx_description
1 polymer ?
#
loop_
_entity_poly.entity_id
_entity_poly.type
_entity_poly.pdbx_seq_one_letter_code
_entity_poly.pdbx_strand_id
1 'polypeptide(L)'
;MTESTLVAEDARPAPVSPQRRNLIFVAIVFGLLMAALDQTIVATALPTIVSDLGNAGHQSWVVTSYLLTSTIATILAGKLGDLFGRKLVFQAAVVCFVAGSVLCGLSASMGMLVGARALQGIGGGAVTVTAAALIGEVIPLRDRGRYQGMLGAVFGVTTVIGPLLGGYVTDYLTWRWAFWINVPISVVVLLVAGAAIPALAGRTRPVIDYAGIVLIGLGATGLTLATSWGGNRYAWGSSAIIGLFAGSVVALVLFAWVEKRAAAPILPTRLFADPVFAVCCVLAFVVGFAMLGALTFLPTFMQYVDGVSATTSGLRTLPMVVGMLLTSTGSGTLVGRTGRYKIFPVVGTALMTVAFGLMSQMDAATPALLQSLYLIILGAGIGLSMQVLVLVVQNTSSFADLGVATSGVTFFRTIGSSFGAAVFGSLFVNFLDRRLASALNTAGLAADAAASPEAVHRLSPQQAAPIVQAYAESLGQVFLWAAPVALLGFVLALFLPEVPLKELHDNAVDLGDGFGMPSTASSDELLETAIGRLLRNQPGVRLRSIAMRPDCELDVAALWTVLRIYRYTQVFRTARLSDIGRRLRVPYEILEPTVDRLVAQGYVLRDGDHLGLTRAGLRQVTFVTSLVQDWVSDKLARSPGFEGRPDRAEVEAALQRIAHRALVDPDDAGESAEFADSRG
;
A
#
# COMPACT_ATOMS: atom_id res chain seq x y z
N MET A 1 -24.04 -28.16 -41.91
CA MET A 1 -22.57 -27.98 -41.95
C MET A 1 -22.32 -26.66 -42.66
N THR A 2 -21.78 -25.59 -42.09
CA THR A 2 -21.11 -25.39 -40.79
C THR A 2 -21.13 -23.87 -40.55
N GLU A 3 -21.72 -23.40 -39.46
CA GLU A 3 -21.73 -21.98 -39.09
C GLU A 3 -20.33 -21.53 -38.66
N SER A 4 -19.90 -20.41 -39.25
CA SER A 4 -18.64 -19.73 -38.94
C SER A 4 -18.75 -19.01 -37.60
N THR A 5 -18.17 -19.60 -36.55
CA THR A 5 -17.91 -18.90 -35.28
C THR A 5 -16.84 -17.83 -35.50
N LEU A 6 -17.28 -16.58 -35.61
CA LEU A 6 -16.44 -15.39 -35.50
C LEU A 6 -15.78 -15.38 -34.11
N VAL A 7 -14.49 -15.69 -34.07
CA VAL A 7 -13.65 -15.47 -32.89
C VAL A 7 -13.54 -13.96 -32.71
N ALA A 8 -14.08 -13.46 -31.60
CA ALA A 8 -14.03 -12.05 -31.23
C ALA A 8 -12.58 -11.54 -31.24
N GLU A 9 -12.38 -10.45 -31.99
CA GLU A 9 -11.13 -9.71 -32.11
C GLU A 9 -10.75 -9.15 -30.72
N ASP A 10 -9.60 -9.57 -30.20
CA ASP A 10 -9.11 -9.25 -28.86
C ASP A 10 -8.58 -7.80 -28.83
N ALA A 11 -9.49 -6.83 -28.83
CA ALA A 11 -9.20 -5.41 -28.76
C ALA A 11 -8.56 -5.07 -27.40
N ARG A 12 -7.23 -4.89 -27.37
CA ARG A 12 -6.53 -4.34 -26.20
C ARG A 12 -6.95 -2.87 -26.00
N PRO A 13 -7.23 -2.45 -24.76
CA PRO A 13 -7.55 -1.04 -24.50
C PRO A 13 -6.35 -0.17 -24.87
N ALA A 14 -6.61 0.93 -25.60
CA ALA A 14 -5.60 1.90 -26.01
C ALA A 14 -4.80 2.42 -24.80
N PRO A 15 -3.49 2.70 -24.94
CA PRO A 15 -2.67 3.24 -23.87
C PRO A 15 -3.29 4.55 -23.36
N VAL A 16 -3.45 4.65 -22.04
CA VAL A 16 -4.04 5.82 -21.38
C VAL A 16 -3.10 7.01 -21.59
N SER A 17 -3.59 8.09 -22.19
CA SER A 17 -2.77 9.28 -22.44
C SER A 17 -2.18 9.85 -21.13
N PRO A 18 -1.00 10.48 -21.14
CA PRO A 18 -0.35 11.02 -19.94
C PRO A 18 -1.24 11.99 -19.14
N GLN A 19 -2.03 12.81 -19.84
CA GLN A 19 -3.00 13.73 -19.22
C GLN A 19 -4.12 12.98 -18.51
N ARG A 20 -4.67 11.93 -19.14
CA ARG A 20 -5.71 11.09 -18.54
C ARG A 20 -5.18 10.31 -17.36
N ARG A 21 -3.93 9.84 -17.42
CA ARG A 21 -3.23 9.17 -16.31
C ARG A 21 -3.07 10.07 -15.09
N ASN A 22 -2.66 11.32 -15.29
CA ASN A 22 -2.59 12.31 -14.19
C ASN A 22 -3.97 12.57 -13.58
N LEU A 23 -5.01 12.68 -14.40
CA LEU A 23 -6.38 12.90 -13.93
C LEU A 23 -6.89 11.70 -13.10
N ILE A 24 -6.60 10.47 -13.55
CA ILE A 24 -6.91 9.25 -12.79
C ILE A 24 -6.15 9.24 -11.47
N PHE A 25 -4.85 9.53 -11.50
CA PHE A 25 -4.04 9.58 -10.29
C PHE A 25 -4.60 10.58 -9.28
N VAL A 26 -4.97 11.78 -9.74
CA VAL A 26 -5.62 12.80 -8.90
C VAL A 26 -6.91 12.25 -8.27
N ALA A 27 -7.79 11.59 -9.03
CA ALA A 27 -9.01 11.00 -8.47
C ALA A 27 -8.72 9.95 -7.39
N ILE A 28 -7.72 9.11 -7.63
CA ILE A 28 -7.31 8.07 -6.69
C ILE A 28 -6.73 8.70 -5.42
N VAL A 29 -5.87 9.70 -5.57
CA VAL A 29 -5.29 10.48 -4.47
C VAL A 29 -6.38 11.15 -3.65
N PHE A 30 -7.38 11.78 -4.27
CA PHE A 30 -8.49 12.39 -3.55
C PHE A 30 -9.34 11.36 -2.80
N GLY A 31 -9.55 10.17 -3.35
CA GLY A 31 -10.22 9.07 -2.66
C GLY A 31 -9.47 8.62 -1.40
N LEU A 32 -8.14 8.44 -1.50
CA LEU A 32 -7.27 8.12 -0.38
C LEU A 32 -7.21 9.24 0.67
N LEU A 33 -7.03 10.48 0.20
CA LEU A 33 -7.00 11.69 1.03
C LEU A 33 -8.27 11.82 1.85
N MET A 34 -9.43 11.64 1.23
CA MET A 34 -10.73 11.68 1.90
C MET A 34 -10.84 10.61 2.99
N ALA A 35 -10.47 9.35 2.70
CA ALA A 35 -10.55 8.28 3.69
C ALA A 35 -9.63 8.51 4.89
N ALA A 36 -8.44 9.08 4.68
CA ALA A 36 -7.48 9.39 5.73
C ALA A 36 -7.80 10.69 6.50
N LEU A 37 -8.30 11.74 5.83
CA LEU A 37 -8.77 12.97 6.46
C LEU A 37 -9.94 12.69 7.40
N ASP A 38 -10.88 11.86 6.99
CA ASP A 38 -12.04 11.52 7.82
C ASP A 38 -11.64 10.90 9.17
N GLN A 39 -10.70 9.95 9.19
CA GLN A 39 -10.22 9.36 10.44
C GLN A 39 -9.58 10.39 11.36
N THR A 40 -8.76 11.27 10.79
CA THR A 40 -7.97 12.24 11.55
C THR A 40 -8.81 13.41 12.05
N ILE A 41 -9.76 13.90 11.25
CA ILE A 41 -10.74 14.92 11.64
C ILE A 41 -11.65 14.40 12.75
N VAL A 42 -12.17 13.18 12.61
CA VAL A 42 -13.08 12.59 13.63
C VAL A 42 -12.34 12.37 14.94
N ALA A 43 -11.06 11.98 14.90
CA ALA A 43 -10.25 11.82 16.11
C ALA A 43 -10.13 13.14 16.91
N THR A 44 -9.96 14.28 16.24
CA THR A 44 -9.88 15.59 16.93
C THR A 44 -11.23 16.14 17.36
N ALA A 45 -12.30 15.86 16.60
CA ALA A 45 -13.66 16.28 16.95
C ALA A 45 -14.34 15.38 18.01
N LEU A 46 -13.77 14.21 18.30
CA LEU A 46 -14.37 13.19 19.17
C LEU A 46 -14.82 13.71 20.55
N PRO A 47 -14.03 14.50 21.29
CA PRO A 47 -14.46 15.02 22.58
C PRO A 47 -15.72 15.90 22.48
N THR A 48 -15.79 16.76 21.46
CA THR A 48 -16.93 17.64 21.21
C THR A 48 -18.18 16.87 20.78
N ILE A 49 -18.02 15.83 19.95
CA ILE A 49 -19.12 14.93 19.54
C ILE A 49 -19.77 14.28 20.78
N VAL A 50 -18.97 13.85 21.76
CA VAL A 50 -19.44 13.23 22.99
C VAL A 50 -20.15 14.24 23.89
N SER A 51 -19.64 15.47 23.95
CA SER A 51 -20.30 16.58 24.66
C SER A 51 -21.69 16.90 24.08
N ASP A 52 -21.83 16.89 22.75
CA ASP A 52 -23.07 17.25 22.05
C ASP A 52 -24.14 16.14 22.04
N LEU A 53 -23.73 14.89 21.77
CA LEU A 53 -24.67 13.75 21.62
C LEU A 53 -24.88 12.99 22.94
N GLY A 54 -24.09 13.27 23.97
CA GLY A 54 -24.08 12.56 25.24
C GLY A 54 -23.67 11.08 25.13
N ASN A 55 -23.83 10.34 26.22
CA ASN A 55 -23.58 8.89 26.30
C ASN A 55 -22.12 8.49 26.03
N ALA A 56 -21.21 8.98 26.89
CA ALA A 56 -19.76 8.75 26.83
C ALA A 56 -19.36 7.26 26.69
N GLY A 57 -20.20 6.33 27.18
CA GLY A 57 -19.98 4.89 27.04
C GLY A 57 -20.01 4.36 25.60
N HIS A 58 -20.33 5.19 24.59
CA HIS A 58 -20.28 4.82 23.16
C HIS A 58 -19.22 5.61 22.36
N GLN A 59 -18.41 6.44 23.00
CA GLN A 59 -17.33 7.20 22.35
C GLN A 59 -16.34 6.30 21.59
N SER A 60 -15.91 5.20 22.23
CA SER A 60 -14.98 4.25 21.64
C SER A 60 -15.55 3.57 20.39
N TRP A 61 -16.88 3.44 20.31
CA TRP A 61 -17.56 2.82 19.18
C TRP A 61 -17.53 3.65 17.90
N VAL A 62 -17.42 4.98 17.99
CA VAL A 62 -17.36 5.88 16.83
C VAL A 62 -16.11 5.60 15.98
N VAL A 63 -14.98 5.33 16.66
CA VAL A 63 -13.71 4.96 16.03
C VAL A 63 -13.67 3.45 15.75
N THR A 64 -14.08 2.63 16.71
CA THR A 64 -14.00 1.16 16.59
C THR A 64 -14.88 0.63 15.45
N SER A 65 -16.12 1.10 15.30
CA SER A 65 -17.03 0.58 14.26
C SER A 65 -16.49 0.85 12.85
N TYR A 66 -15.91 2.03 12.64
CA TYR A 66 -15.25 2.39 11.40
C TYR A 66 -14.03 1.50 11.15
N LEU A 67 -13.11 1.36 12.13
CA LEU A 67 -11.90 0.55 11.95
C LEU A 67 -12.24 -0.92 11.67
N LEU A 68 -13.24 -1.45 12.36
CA LEU A 68 -13.70 -2.83 12.21
C LEU A 68 -14.22 -3.10 10.80
N THR A 69 -15.18 -2.29 10.36
CA THR A 69 -15.79 -2.43 9.04
C THR A 69 -14.83 -2.10 7.92
N SER A 70 -13.93 -1.13 8.11
CA SER A 70 -12.84 -0.81 7.19
C SER A 70 -11.89 -2.00 7.02
N THR A 71 -11.47 -2.64 8.11
CA THR A 71 -10.60 -3.82 8.05
C THR A 71 -11.23 -4.97 7.27
N ILE A 72 -12.52 -5.25 7.52
CA ILE A 72 -13.28 -6.28 6.78
C ILE A 72 -13.39 -5.89 5.30
N ALA A 73 -13.76 -4.63 5.02
CA ALA A 73 -13.98 -4.16 3.67
C ALA A 73 -12.69 -4.09 2.84
N THR A 74 -11.55 -3.76 3.44
CA THR A 74 -10.22 -3.81 2.82
C THR A 74 -9.97 -5.21 2.23
N ILE A 75 -10.24 -6.27 2.99
CA ILE A 75 -10.00 -7.64 2.53
C ILE A 75 -11.00 -8.02 1.42
N LEU A 76 -12.28 -7.68 1.59
CA LEU A 76 -13.33 -8.01 0.62
C LEU A 76 -13.19 -7.23 -0.70
N ALA A 77 -12.86 -5.94 -0.63
CA ALA A 77 -12.84 -5.03 -1.77
C ALA A 77 -11.71 -5.33 -2.75
N GLY A 78 -10.55 -5.79 -2.28
CA GLY A 78 -9.48 -6.25 -3.16
C GLY A 78 -9.99 -7.34 -4.12
N LYS A 79 -10.78 -8.28 -3.58
CA LYS A 79 -11.29 -9.42 -4.32
C LYS A 79 -12.53 -9.13 -5.16
N LEU A 80 -13.43 -8.30 -4.63
CA LEU A 80 -14.55 -7.76 -5.42
C LEU A 80 -14.01 -6.98 -6.62
N GLY A 81 -12.90 -6.26 -6.45
CA GLY A 81 -12.23 -5.53 -7.52
C GLY A 81 -11.73 -6.45 -8.64
N ASP A 82 -11.22 -7.63 -8.29
CA ASP A 82 -10.77 -8.62 -9.26
C ASP A 82 -11.94 -9.33 -9.98
N LEU A 83 -13.10 -9.48 -9.32
CA LEU A 83 -14.28 -10.15 -9.87
C LEU A 83 -15.18 -9.24 -10.72
N PHE A 84 -15.50 -8.04 -10.21
CA PHE A 84 -16.45 -7.10 -10.80
C PHE A 84 -15.77 -5.95 -11.54
N GLY A 85 -14.43 -5.90 -11.52
CA GLY A 85 -13.64 -4.82 -12.10
C GLY A 85 -13.37 -3.70 -11.10
N ARG A 86 -12.09 -3.32 -10.98
CA ARG A 86 -11.60 -2.39 -9.95
C ARG A 86 -12.21 -1.00 -10.03
N LYS A 87 -12.57 -0.53 -11.24
CA LYS A 87 -13.30 0.73 -11.44
C LYS A 87 -14.64 0.74 -10.71
N LEU A 88 -15.46 -0.31 -10.92
CA LEU A 88 -16.81 -0.37 -10.35
C LEU A 88 -16.77 -0.47 -8.83
N VAL A 89 -15.83 -1.25 -8.29
CA VAL A 89 -15.68 -1.40 -6.84
C VAL A 89 -15.16 -0.11 -6.20
N PHE A 90 -14.23 0.59 -6.83
CA PHE A 90 -13.80 1.92 -6.35
C PHE A 90 -14.96 2.91 -6.32
N GLN A 91 -15.77 3.00 -7.38
CA GLN A 91 -16.93 3.90 -7.41
C GLN A 91 -17.99 3.51 -6.36
N ALA A 92 -18.31 2.22 -6.24
CA ALA A 92 -19.24 1.74 -5.22
C ALA A 92 -18.74 2.02 -3.79
N ALA A 93 -17.44 1.87 -3.56
CA ALA A 93 -16.81 2.18 -2.28
C ALA A 93 -16.91 3.68 -1.93
N VAL A 94 -16.66 4.57 -2.90
CA VAL A 94 -16.83 6.02 -2.71
C VAL A 94 -18.29 6.38 -2.45
N VAL A 95 -19.25 5.79 -3.17
CA VAL A 95 -20.69 6.00 -2.90
C VAL A 95 -21.07 5.53 -1.49
N CYS A 96 -20.61 4.36 -1.07
CA CYS A 96 -20.82 3.84 0.27
C CYS A 96 -20.23 4.78 1.35
N PHE A 97 -19.03 5.32 1.09
CA PHE A 97 -18.38 6.28 1.96
C PHE A 97 -19.19 7.57 2.09
N VAL A 98 -19.67 8.14 0.98
CA VAL A 98 -20.52 9.34 0.97
C VAL A 98 -21.81 9.12 1.74
N ALA A 99 -22.49 8.00 1.48
CA ALA A 99 -23.71 7.66 2.18
C ALA A 99 -23.47 7.59 3.69
N GLY A 100 -22.36 6.97 4.10
CA GLY A 100 -21.89 6.98 5.49
C GLY A 100 -21.64 8.39 6.03
N SER A 101 -20.88 9.23 5.31
CA SER A 101 -20.61 10.62 5.71
C SER A 101 -21.89 11.45 5.88
N VAL A 102 -22.84 11.35 4.93
CA VAL A 102 -24.11 12.08 5.00
C VAL A 102 -24.91 11.63 6.24
N LEU A 103 -24.97 10.32 6.51
CA LEU A 103 -25.64 9.79 7.69
C LEU A 103 -24.94 10.21 8.99
N CYS A 104 -23.60 10.31 9.01
CA CYS A 104 -22.85 10.84 10.15
C CYS A 104 -23.18 12.33 10.40
N GLY A 105 -23.22 13.15 9.35
CA GLY A 105 -23.58 14.57 9.44
C GLY A 105 -25.02 14.81 9.90
N LEU A 106 -25.93 13.90 9.56
CA LEU A 106 -27.34 13.92 9.98
C LEU A 106 -27.59 13.20 11.31
N SER A 107 -26.56 12.65 11.95
CA SER A 107 -26.76 11.82 13.14
C SER A 107 -27.32 12.64 14.31
N ALA A 108 -28.39 12.14 14.91
CA ALA A 108 -29.08 12.76 16.05
C ALA A 108 -28.82 12.02 17.38
N SER A 109 -28.15 10.86 17.32
CA SER A 109 -27.79 10.07 18.50
C SER A 109 -26.46 9.36 18.28
N MET A 110 -25.78 9.02 19.37
CA MET A 110 -24.51 8.29 19.33
C MET A 110 -24.65 6.92 18.63
N GLY A 111 -25.77 6.22 18.82
CA GLY A 111 -26.03 4.94 18.13
C GLY A 111 -26.16 5.08 16.62
N MET A 112 -26.87 6.13 16.16
CA MET A 112 -26.97 6.45 14.73
C MET A 112 -25.60 6.81 14.14
N LEU A 113 -24.80 7.59 14.88
CA LEU A 113 -23.44 7.93 14.47
C LEU A 113 -22.57 6.67 14.35
N VAL A 114 -22.61 5.76 15.33
CA VAL A 114 -21.85 4.50 15.30
C VAL A 114 -22.24 3.63 14.10
N GLY A 115 -23.54 3.52 13.79
CA GLY A 115 -24.02 2.78 12.62
C GLY A 115 -23.62 3.44 11.30
N ALA A 116 -23.70 4.77 11.22
CA ALA A 116 -23.25 5.53 10.06
C ALA A 116 -21.72 5.40 9.85
N ARG A 117 -20.94 5.41 10.94
CA ARG A 117 -19.49 5.16 10.93
C ARG A 117 -19.14 3.77 10.47
N ALA A 118 -19.94 2.77 10.82
CA ALA A 118 -19.78 1.41 10.31
C ALA A 118 -19.98 1.36 8.78
N LEU A 119 -21.03 1.99 8.25
CA LEU A 119 -21.25 2.08 6.81
C LEU A 119 -20.11 2.85 6.11
N GLN A 120 -19.67 3.95 6.73
CA GLN A 120 -18.57 4.77 6.22
C GLN A 120 -17.24 4.00 6.21
N GLY A 121 -16.98 3.19 7.23
CA GLY A 121 -15.79 2.34 7.31
C GLY A 121 -15.73 1.31 6.19
N ILE A 122 -16.87 0.71 5.81
CA ILE A 122 -16.95 -0.18 4.63
C ILE A 122 -16.44 0.54 3.37
N GLY A 123 -16.94 1.75 3.13
CA GLY A 123 -16.49 2.57 2.01
C GLY A 123 -15.01 2.93 2.12
N GLY A 124 -14.55 3.36 3.29
CA GLY A 124 -13.18 3.82 3.52
C GLY A 124 -12.15 2.74 3.25
N GLY A 125 -12.33 1.57 3.88
CA GLY A 125 -11.42 0.44 3.69
C GLY A 125 -11.40 -0.10 2.26
N ALA A 126 -12.56 -0.09 1.59
CA ALA A 126 -12.68 -0.50 0.20
C ALA A 126 -12.03 0.50 -0.78
N VAL A 127 -12.22 1.81 -0.55
CA VAL A 127 -11.57 2.88 -1.32
C VAL A 127 -10.06 2.77 -1.22
N THR A 128 -9.52 2.61 0.00
CA THR A 128 -8.07 2.53 0.22
C THR A 128 -7.44 1.38 -0.58
N VAL A 129 -8.01 0.18 -0.55
CA VAL A 129 -7.46 -0.98 -1.28
C VAL A 129 -7.63 -0.88 -2.78
N THR A 130 -8.82 -0.51 -3.25
CA THR A 130 -9.10 -0.41 -4.70
C THR A 130 -8.33 0.73 -5.35
N ALA A 131 -8.09 1.82 -4.63
CA ALA A 131 -7.22 2.92 -5.03
C ALA A 131 -5.80 2.45 -5.36
N ALA A 132 -5.15 1.71 -4.46
CA ALA A 132 -3.80 1.20 -4.71
C ALA A 132 -3.77 0.20 -5.87
N ALA A 133 -4.78 -0.64 -5.97
CA ALA A 133 -4.89 -1.61 -7.04
C ALA A 133 -5.03 -0.92 -8.43
N LEU A 134 -5.83 0.15 -8.52
CA LEU A 134 -6.00 0.97 -9.72
C LEU A 134 -4.71 1.70 -10.13
N ILE A 135 -3.90 2.14 -9.16
CA ILE A 135 -2.59 2.75 -9.45
C ILE A 135 -1.68 1.74 -10.15
N GLY A 136 -1.67 0.49 -9.67
CA GLY A 136 -0.91 -0.58 -10.30
C GLY A 136 -1.32 -0.79 -11.76
N GLU A 137 -2.61 -0.74 -12.07
CA GLU A 137 -3.11 -0.97 -13.43
C GLU A 137 -2.91 0.21 -14.39
N VAL A 138 -3.08 1.44 -13.88
CA VAL A 138 -3.11 2.64 -14.72
C VAL A 138 -1.72 3.24 -14.90
N ILE A 139 -0.80 3.03 -13.95
CA ILE A 139 0.52 3.67 -13.95
C ILE A 139 1.59 2.67 -14.43
N PRO A 140 2.29 3.00 -15.53
CA PRO A 140 3.40 2.19 -16.01
C PRO A 140 4.47 2.00 -14.94
N LEU A 141 5.05 0.80 -14.87
CA LEU A 141 6.08 0.42 -13.89
C LEU A 141 7.24 1.43 -13.78
N ARG A 142 7.60 2.10 -14.88
CA ARG A 142 8.65 3.13 -14.92
C ARG A 142 8.33 4.41 -14.13
N ASP A 143 7.05 4.76 -14.03
CA ASP A 143 6.63 6.01 -13.38
C ASP A 143 6.12 5.76 -11.96
N ARG A 144 5.91 4.49 -11.57
CA ARG A 144 5.19 4.11 -10.34
C ARG A 144 5.78 4.72 -9.09
N GLY A 145 7.09 4.75 -8.95
CA GLY A 145 7.68 5.26 -7.72
C GLY A 145 7.57 6.78 -7.57
N ARG A 146 7.63 7.56 -8.66
CA ARG A 146 7.29 9.00 -8.67
C ARG A 146 5.87 9.21 -8.15
N TYR A 147 4.91 8.41 -8.65
CA TYR A 147 3.52 8.49 -8.21
C TYR A 147 3.31 7.96 -6.79
N GLN A 148 4.03 6.92 -6.36
CA GLN A 148 4.04 6.44 -4.98
C GLN A 148 4.64 7.49 -4.03
N GLY A 149 5.57 8.32 -4.49
CA GLY A 149 6.12 9.43 -3.70
C GLY A 149 5.20 10.60 -3.57
N MET A 150 4.42 10.88 -4.62
CA MET A 150 3.31 11.80 -4.53
C MET A 150 2.24 11.28 -3.54
N LEU A 151 1.92 9.99 -3.56
CA LEU A 151 1.02 9.39 -2.56
C LEU A 151 1.58 9.55 -1.15
N GLY A 152 2.88 9.35 -0.97
CA GLY A 152 3.52 9.51 0.32
C GLY A 152 3.51 10.93 0.85
N ALA A 153 3.79 11.89 -0.02
CA ALA A 153 3.64 13.30 0.28
C ALA A 153 2.18 13.64 0.66
N VAL A 154 1.20 13.11 -0.07
CA VAL A 154 -0.23 13.32 0.25
C VAL A 154 -0.57 12.71 1.61
N PHE A 155 -0.09 11.51 1.91
CA PHE A 155 -0.33 10.87 3.21
C PHE A 155 0.25 11.71 4.35
N GLY A 156 1.49 12.19 4.20
CA GLY A 156 2.13 13.12 5.14
C GLY A 156 1.34 14.42 5.32
N VAL A 157 0.93 15.04 4.21
CA VAL A 157 0.09 16.24 4.22
C VAL A 157 -1.27 15.96 4.88
N THR A 158 -1.86 14.80 4.66
CA THR A 158 -3.14 14.39 5.26
C THR A 158 -3.03 14.28 6.78
N THR A 159 -1.94 13.68 7.28
CA THR A 159 -1.70 13.56 8.72
C THR A 159 -1.56 14.91 9.43
N VAL A 160 -1.16 15.95 8.71
CA VAL A 160 -1.11 17.35 9.18
C VAL A 160 -2.46 18.05 9.05
N ILE A 161 -3.03 18.01 7.86
CA ILE A 161 -4.23 18.76 7.51
C ILE A 161 -5.44 18.23 8.27
N GLY A 162 -5.50 16.91 8.52
CA GLY A 162 -6.61 16.28 9.22
C GLY A 162 -6.91 16.87 10.60
N PRO A 163 -5.95 16.85 11.54
CA PRO A 163 -6.14 17.45 12.86
C PRO A 163 -6.41 18.95 12.79
N LEU A 164 -5.77 19.68 11.87
CA LEU A 164 -5.97 21.13 11.70
C LEU A 164 -7.38 21.47 11.19
N LEU A 165 -7.83 20.82 10.12
CA LEU A 165 -9.19 20.98 9.59
C LEU A 165 -10.21 20.53 10.63
N GLY A 166 -9.98 19.40 11.29
CA GLY A 166 -10.90 18.90 12.31
C GLY A 166 -10.99 19.83 13.51
N GLY A 167 -9.87 20.37 13.97
CA GLY A 167 -9.86 21.41 14.99
C GLY A 167 -10.59 22.68 14.54
N TYR A 168 -10.29 23.18 13.34
CA TYR A 168 -10.93 24.39 12.80
C TYR A 168 -12.44 24.22 12.65
N VAL A 169 -12.89 23.09 12.11
CA VAL A 169 -14.31 22.77 11.94
C VAL A 169 -15.01 22.56 13.28
N THR A 170 -14.30 22.07 14.29
CA THR A 170 -14.85 21.90 15.64
C THR A 170 -14.93 23.23 16.39
N ASP A 171 -13.91 24.08 16.25
CA ASP A 171 -13.80 25.36 16.98
C ASP A 171 -14.70 26.46 16.37
N TYR A 172 -14.86 26.51 15.04
CA TYR A 172 -15.56 27.61 14.34
C TYR A 172 -16.86 27.20 13.65
N LEU A 173 -17.09 25.91 13.44
CA LEU A 173 -18.30 25.35 12.83
C LEU A 173 -18.91 24.31 13.78
N THR A 174 -19.89 23.55 13.31
CA THR A 174 -20.38 22.36 14.02
C THR A 174 -19.54 21.15 13.65
N TRP A 175 -19.29 20.24 14.60
CA TRP A 175 -18.62 18.95 14.34
C TRP A 175 -19.23 18.17 13.16
N ARG A 176 -20.50 18.38 12.82
CA ARG A 176 -21.17 17.79 11.65
C ARG A 176 -20.48 18.12 10.33
N TRP A 177 -19.86 19.30 10.22
CA TRP A 177 -19.12 19.71 9.02
C TRP A 177 -17.88 18.85 8.78
N ALA A 178 -17.37 18.15 9.80
CA ALA A 178 -16.33 17.14 9.65
C ALA A 178 -16.72 16.04 8.64
N PHE A 179 -18.01 15.75 8.54
CA PHE A 179 -18.54 14.76 7.61
C PHE A 179 -19.01 15.40 6.30
N TRP A 180 -19.56 16.61 6.34
CA TRP A 180 -20.00 17.32 5.14
C TRP A 180 -18.85 17.67 4.19
N ILE A 181 -17.64 17.91 4.70
CA ILE A 181 -16.46 18.23 3.87
C ILE A 181 -16.09 17.09 2.91
N ASN A 182 -16.40 15.84 3.26
CA ASN A 182 -16.11 14.67 2.45
C ASN A 182 -17.04 14.55 1.23
N VAL A 183 -18.26 15.07 1.31
CA VAL A 183 -19.28 14.97 0.26
C VAL A 183 -18.85 15.64 -1.05
N PRO A 184 -18.44 16.93 -1.08
CA PRO A 184 -18.01 17.56 -2.33
C PRO A 184 -16.76 16.91 -2.92
N ILE A 185 -15.82 16.49 -2.07
CA ILE A 185 -14.60 15.77 -2.50
C ILE A 185 -14.99 14.46 -3.19
N SER A 186 -15.92 13.70 -2.60
CA SER A 186 -16.38 12.44 -3.15
C SER A 186 -17.11 12.59 -4.48
N VAL A 187 -17.90 13.66 -4.65
CA VAL A 187 -18.58 13.95 -5.91
C VAL A 187 -17.55 14.19 -7.01
N VAL A 188 -16.51 14.97 -6.72
CA VAL A 188 -15.39 15.17 -7.67
C VAL A 188 -14.70 13.84 -7.97
N VAL A 189 -14.40 13.02 -6.97
CA VAL A 189 -13.80 11.69 -7.16
C VAL A 189 -14.67 10.81 -8.05
N LEU A 190 -15.99 10.77 -7.84
CA LEU A 190 -16.92 9.97 -8.64
C LEU A 190 -17.00 10.42 -10.09
N LEU A 191 -17.06 11.74 -10.33
CA LEU A 191 -17.09 12.32 -11.67
C LEU A 191 -15.79 12.02 -12.42
N VAL A 192 -14.65 12.27 -11.79
CA VAL A 192 -13.34 12.05 -12.40
C VAL A 192 -13.08 10.55 -12.59
N ALA A 193 -13.40 9.70 -11.62
CA ALA A 193 -13.29 8.25 -11.74
C ALA A 193 -14.19 7.70 -12.86
N GLY A 194 -15.40 8.23 -13.00
CA GLY A 194 -16.35 7.84 -14.05
C GLY A 194 -15.83 8.16 -15.45
N ALA A 195 -15.35 9.38 -15.65
CA ALA A 195 -14.88 9.86 -16.96
C ALA A 195 -13.48 9.32 -17.33
N ALA A 196 -12.56 9.26 -16.37
CA ALA A 196 -11.15 9.05 -16.65
C ALA A 196 -10.68 7.62 -16.49
N ILE A 197 -11.20 6.86 -15.52
CA ILE A 197 -10.74 5.48 -15.30
C ILE A 197 -11.29 4.59 -16.43
N PRO A 198 -10.43 3.99 -17.27
CA PRO A 198 -10.88 3.02 -18.25
C PRO A 198 -11.40 1.77 -17.53
N ALA A 199 -12.47 1.16 -18.05
CA ALA A 199 -12.88 -0.16 -17.61
C ALA A 199 -11.91 -1.19 -18.21
N LEU A 200 -10.90 -1.60 -17.46
CA LEU A 200 -10.08 -2.74 -17.87
C LEU A 200 -10.90 -4.02 -17.67
N ALA A 201 -11.05 -4.81 -18.73
CA ALA A 201 -11.69 -6.12 -18.65
C ALA A 201 -10.82 -7.04 -17.78
N GLY A 202 -11.40 -7.57 -16.70
CA GLY A 202 -10.72 -8.50 -15.80
C GLY A 202 -10.25 -9.73 -16.56
N ARG A 203 -8.93 -9.84 -16.77
CA ARG A 203 -8.31 -11.04 -17.34
C ARG A 203 -7.94 -11.95 -16.19
N THR A 204 -8.57 -13.14 -16.19
CA THR A 204 -8.46 -14.28 -15.26
C THR A 204 -9.35 -14.25 -14.01
N ARG A 205 -10.05 -15.37 -13.76
CA ARG A 205 -10.82 -15.65 -12.54
C ARG A 205 -9.84 -16.18 -11.49
N PRO A 206 -9.46 -15.41 -10.45
CA PRO A 206 -8.58 -15.92 -9.41
C PRO A 206 -9.33 -16.99 -8.60
N VAL A 207 -8.65 -18.08 -8.21
CA VAL A 207 -9.22 -19.07 -7.28
C VAL A 207 -9.31 -18.43 -5.90
N ILE A 208 -10.51 -18.41 -5.33
CA ILE A 208 -10.82 -17.62 -4.15
C ILE A 208 -10.80 -18.50 -2.90
N ASP A 209 -9.83 -18.27 -2.00
CA ASP A 209 -9.93 -18.79 -0.63
C ASP A 209 -10.91 -17.94 0.19
N TYR A 210 -12.18 -18.35 0.21
CA TYR A 210 -13.21 -17.72 1.04
C TYR A 210 -13.02 -18.02 2.53
N ALA A 211 -12.51 -19.22 2.85
CA ALA A 211 -12.36 -19.67 4.23
C ALA A 211 -11.24 -18.88 4.93
N GLY A 212 -10.09 -18.69 4.27
CA GLY A 212 -9.00 -17.85 4.78
C GLY A 212 -9.44 -16.42 5.06
N ILE A 213 -10.16 -15.79 4.12
CA ILE A 213 -10.67 -14.41 4.26
C ILE A 213 -11.61 -14.26 5.45
N VAL A 214 -12.57 -15.18 5.60
CA VAL A 214 -13.54 -15.10 6.69
C VAL A 214 -12.85 -15.32 8.03
N LEU A 215 -11.92 -16.28 8.12
CA LEU A 215 -11.22 -16.60 9.36
C LEU A 215 -10.29 -15.48 9.82
N ILE A 216 -9.52 -14.86 8.91
CA ILE A 216 -8.67 -13.73 9.26
C ILE A 216 -9.50 -12.49 9.62
N GLY A 217 -10.61 -12.27 8.91
CA GLY A 217 -11.56 -11.20 9.21
C GLY A 217 -12.17 -11.37 10.61
N LEU A 218 -12.63 -12.58 10.95
CA LEU A 218 -13.17 -12.90 12.27
C LEU A 218 -12.11 -12.79 13.37
N GLY A 219 -10.88 -13.26 13.11
CA GLY A 219 -9.77 -13.16 14.05
C GLY A 219 -9.38 -11.70 14.35
N ALA A 220 -9.17 -10.88 13.32
CA ALA A 220 -8.85 -9.47 13.47
C ALA A 220 -10.01 -8.68 14.12
N THR A 221 -11.25 -8.98 13.72
CA THR A 221 -12.48 -8.39 14.29
C THR A 221 -12.62 -8.73 15.77
N GLY A 222 -12.50 -10.00 16.12
CA GLY A 222 -12.63 -10.46 17.50
C GLY A 222 -11.53 -9.90 18.40
N LEU A 223 -10.28 -9.79 17.91
CA LEU A 223 -9.18 -9.16 18.64
C LEU A 223 -9.43 -7.66 18.86
N THR A 224 -9.90 -6.96 17.82
CA THR A 224 -10.24 -5.53 17.89
C THR A 224 -11.40 -5.30 18.86
N LEU A 225 -12.43 -6.16 18.86
CA LEU A 225 -13.53 -6.10 19.83
C LEU A 225 -13.07 -6.42 21.25
N ALA A 226 -12.29 -7.49 21.43
CA ALA A 226 -11.81 -7.90 22.75
C ALA A 226 -11.00 -6.79 23.42
N THR A 227 -10.11 -6.15 22.65
CA THR A 227 -9.27 -5.05 23.15
C THR A 227 -10.07 -3.76 23.35
N SER A 228 -11.05 -3.47 22.49
CA SER A 228 -11.88 -2.26 22.61
C SER A 228 -12.90 -2.36 23.77
N TRP A 229 -13.45 -3.55 24.02
CA TRP A 229 -14.43 -3.77 25.08
C TRP A 229 -13.78 -4.07 26.44
N GLY A 230 -12.58 -4.65 26.43
CA GLY A 230 -11.84 -5.03 27.62
C GLY A 230 -11.50 -3.82 28.46
N GLY A 231 -11.93 -3.83 29.72
CA GLY A 231 -11.66 -2.74 30.67
C GLY A 231 -12.53 -1.49 30.51
N ASN A 232 -13.45 -1.46 29.53
CA ASN A 232 -14.42 -0.38 29.35
C ASN A 232 -15.85 -0.90 29.59
N ARG A 233 -16.35 -1.77 28.71
CA ARG A 233 -17.71 -2.35 28.82
C ARG A 233 -17.74 -3.63 29.64
N TYR A 234 -16.71 -4.45 29.52
CA TYR A 234 -16.58 -5.71 30.22
C TYR A 234 -15.23 -5.80 30.92
N ALA A 235 -15.21 -6.36 32.13
CA ALA A 235 -13.96 -6.64 32.82
C ALA A 235 -13.08 -7.58 31.97
N TRP A 236 -11.76 -7.40 32.03
CA TRP A 236 -10.80 -8.24 31.31
C TRP A 236 -10.96 -9.74 31.62
N GLY A 237 -11.35 -10.08 32.86
CA GLY A 237 -11.63 -11.45 33.28
C GLY A 237 -13.03 -11.98 32.92
N SER A 238 -13.86 -11.21 32.21
CA SER A 238 -15.20 -11.65 31.84
C SER A 238 -15.17 -12.77 30.81
N SER A 239 -16.16 -13.68 30.87
CA SER A 239 -16.32 -14.75 29.89
C SER A 239 -16.48 -14.24 28.46
N ALA A 240 -17.04 -13.04 28.28
CA ALA A 240 -17.17 -12.40 26.98
C ALA A 240 -15.81 -11.99 26.37
N ILE A 241 -14.95 -11.33 27.15
CA ILE A 241 -13.61 -10.90 26.69
C ILE A 241 -12.70 -12.11 26.47
N ILE A 242 -12.69 -13.05 27.41
CA ILE A 242 -11.93 -14.30 27.28
C ILE A 242 -12.44 -15.10 26.08
N GLY A 243 -13.76 -15.15 25.87
CA GLY A 243 -14.38 -15.80 24.71
C GLY A 243 -14.01 -15.13 23.38
N LEU A 244 -13.92 -13.80 23.33
CA LEU A 244 -13.46 -13.07 22.15
C LEU A 244 -11.97 -13.31 21.87
N PHE A 245 -11.10 -13.28 22.90
CA PHE A 245 -9.68 -13.62 22.73
C PHE A 245 -9.49 -15.06 22.28
N ALA A 246 -10.12 -16.01 22.97
CA ALA A 246 -10.05 -17.43 22.63
C ALA A 246 -10.63 -17.69 21.24
N GLY A 247 -11.78 -17.13 20.91
CA GLY A 247 -12.42 -17.24 19.59
C GLY A 247 -11.57 -16.63 18.48
N SER A 248 -10.89 -15.52 18.74
CA SER A 248 -9.98 -14.91 17.77
C SER A 248 -8.70 -15.71 17.57
N VAL A 249 -8.12 -16.25 18.64
CA VAL A 249 -6.97 -17.17 18.57
C VAL A 249 -7.37 -18.43 17.79
N VAL A 250 -8.55 -19.00 18.06
CA VAL A 250 -9.08 -20.13 17.31
C VAL A 250 -9.28 -19.78 15.84
N ALA A 251 -9.87 -18.62 15.52
CA ALA A 251 -10.05 -18.16 14.15
C ALA A 251 -8.71 -17.96 13.42
N LEU A 252 -7.68 -17.42 14.09
CA LEU A 252 -6.34 -17.26 13.53
C LEU A 252 -5.59 -18.59 13.38
N VAL A 253 -5.78 -19.54 14.29
CA VAL A 253 -5.20 -20.89 14.18
C VAL A 253 -5.88 -21.66 13.04
N LEU A 254 -7.20 -21.58 12.94
CA LEU A 254 -7.96 -22.15 11.82
C LEU A 254 -7.57 -21.47 10.50
N PHE A 255 -7.37 -20.15 10.50
CA PHE A 255 -6.84 -19.41 9.36
C PHE A 255 -5.50 -20.01 8.94
N ALA A 256 -4.53 -20.10 9.84
CA ALA A 256 -3.22 -20.68 9.53
C ALA A 256 -3.29 -22.13 9.04
N TRP A 257 -4.29 -22.90 9.47
CA TRP A 257 -4.51 -24.27 9.00
C TRP A 257 -5.14 -24.34 7.61
N VAL A 258 -6.14 -23.49 7.32
CA VAL A 258 -6.76 -23.35 6.00
C VAL A 258 -5.75 -22.82 4.99
N GLU A 259 -4.96 -21.82 5.38
CA GLU A 259 -3.92 -21.19 4.56
C GLU A 259 -2.87 -22.20 4.08
N LYS A 260 -2.55 -23.20 4.92
CA LYS A 260 -1.63 -24.30 4.55
C LYS A 260 -2.17 -25.22 3.45
N ARG A 261 -3.49 -25.22 3.22
CA ARG A 261 -4.18 -26.10 2.25
C ARG A 261 -4.75 -25.34 1.06
N ALA A 262 -4.79 -24.01 1.11
CA ALA A 262 -5.34 -23.17 0.06
C ALA A 262 -4.46 -23.20 -1.20
N ALA A 263 -5.08 -23.29 -2.38
CA ALA A 263 -4.37 -23.24 -3.66
C ALA A 263 -3.80 -21.86 -3.98
N ALA A 264 -4.38 -20.80 -3.41
CA ALA A 264 -3.93 -19.41 -3.52
C ALA A 264 -4.01 -18.73 -2.15
N PRO A 265 -3.03 -18.98 -1.24
CA PRO A 265 -3.02 -18.41 0.10
C PRO A 265 -2.83 -16.89 0.06
N ILE A 266 -3.53 -16.19 0.95
CA ILE A 266 -3.45 -14.73 1.16
C ILE A 266 -2.11 -14.36 1.78
N LEU A 267 -1.59 -15.17 2.70
CA LEU A 267 -0.32 -15.00 3.37
C LEU A 267 0.36 -16.37 3.57
N PRO A 268 1.15 -16.84 2.58
CA PRO A 268 1.78 -18.13 2.59
C PRO A 268 2.58 -18.33 3.89
N THR A 269 2.24 -19.36 4.67
CA THR A 269 2.93 -19.65 5.93
C THR A 269 4.44 -19.90 5.76
N ARG A 270 4.88 -20.23 4.53
CA ARG A 270 6.30 -20.30 4.14
C ARG A 270 7.06 -18.98 4.35
N LEU A 271 6.40 -17.83 4.23
CA LEU A 271 7.06 -16.52 4.43
C LEU A 271 7.50 -16.33 5.89
N PHE A 272 6.75 -16.85 6.86
CA PHE A 272 7.16 -16.80 8.26
C PHE A 272 8.29 -17.76 8.63
N ALA A 273 8.66 -18.68 7.73
CA ALA A 273 9.88 -19.46 7.92
C ALA A 273 11.13 -18.60 7.74
N ASP A 274 11.02 -17.47 7.03
CA ASP A 274 12.09 -16.47 6.95
C ASP A 274 12.07 -15.58 8.21
N PRO A 275 13.13 -15.63 9.04
CA PRO A 275 13.21 -14.80 10.25
C PRO A 275 13.18 -13.29 9.95
N VAL A 276 13.64 -12.84 8.78
CA VAL A 276 13.58 -11.43 8.38
C VAL A 276 12.13 -10.99 8.24
N PHE A 277 11.33 -11.77 7.51
CA PHE A 277 9.91 -11.47 7.32
C PHE A 277 9.14 -11.46 8.64
N ALA A 278 9.36 -12.48 9.49
CA ALA A 278 8.70 -12.58 10.79
C ALA A 278 9.03 -11.38 11.71
N VAL A 279 10.30 -10.99 11.80
CA VAL A 279 10.71 -9.81 12.58
C VAL A 279 10.11 -8.54 11.98
N CYS A 280 10.11 -8.38 10.65
CA CYS A 280 9.49 -7.22 10.00
C CYS A 280 7.99 -7.09 10.29
N CYS A 281 7.24 -8.19 10.32
CA CYS A 281 5.82 -8.18 10.70
C CYS A 281 5.62 -7.71 12.16
N VAL A 282 6.44 -8.18 13.10
CA VAL A 282 6.33 -7.76 14.51
C VAL A 282 6.72 -6.29 14.67
N LEU A 283 7.79 -5.84 14.02
CA LEU A 283 8.18 -4.43 14.05
C LEU A 283 7.11 -3.53 13.42
N ALA A 284 6.47 -3.98 12.34
CA ALA A 284 5.37 -3.26 11.70
C ALA A 284 4.16 -3.14 12.64
N PHE A 285 3.84 -4.19 13.39
CA PHE A 285 2.84 -4.14 14.46
C PHE A 285 3.20 -3.10 15.53
N VAL A 286 4.45 -3.08 16.03
CA VAL A 286 4.92 -2.11 17.03
C VAL A 286 4.82 -0.67 16.50
N VAL A 287 5.23 -0.43 15.25
CA VAL A 287 5.10 0.88 14.59
C VAL A 287 3.63 1.30 14.51
N GLY A 288 2.75 0.38 14.08
CA GLY A 288 1.32 0.64 14.01
C GLY A 288 0.72 0.99 15.38
N PHE A 289 1.07 0.22 16.40
CA PHE A 289 0.66 0.40 17.80
C PHE A 289 1.08 1.76 18.33
N ALA A 290 2.35 2.13 18.16
CA ALA A 290 2.89 3.41 18.58
C ALA A 290 2.22 4.59 17.86
N MET A 291 2.08 4.48 16.54
CA MET A 291 1.55 5.55 15.68
C MET A 291 0.11 5.89 16.03
N LEU A 292 -0.81 4.91 16.07
CA LEU A 292 -2.22 5.20 16.32
C LEU A 292 -2.48 5.51 17.80
N GLY A 293 -1.78 4.84 18.73
CA GLY A 293 -1.86 5.13 20.16
C GLY A 293 -1.48 6.59 20.46
N ALA A 294 -0.34 7.05 19.93
CA ALA A 294 0.09 8.42 20.12
C ALA A 294 -0.86 9.43 19.46
N LEU A 295 -1.20 9.25 18.17
CA LEU A 295 -2.09 10.17 17.43
C LEU A 295 -3.45 10.37 18.08
N THR A 296 -3.96 9.34 18.77
CA THR A 296 -5.28 9.40 19.41
C THR A 296 -5.25 10.17 20.74
N PHE A 297 -4.24 9.95 21.58
CA PHE A 297 -4.24 10.43 22.97
C PHE A 297 -3.41 11.70 23.20
N LEU A 298 -2.53 12.07 22.29
CA LEU A 298 -1.76 13.32 22.38
C LEU A 298 -2.63 14.58 22.31
N PRO A 299 -3.57 14.69 21.34
CA PRO A 299 -4.48 15.83 21.31
C PRO A 299 -5.32 15.92 22.58
N THR A 300 -5.74 14.78 23.13
CA THR A 300 -6.45 14.72 24.42
C THR A 300 -5.59 15.26 25.56
N PHE A 301 -4.30 14.91 25.62
CA PHE A 301 -3.37 15.50 26.59
C PHE A 301 -3.33 17.02 26.46
N MET A 302 -3.06 17.53 25.26
CA MET A 302 -2.93 18.98 25.03
C MET A 302 -4.23 19.74 25.34
N GLN A 303 -5.39 19.18 25.01
CA GLN A 303 -6.68 19.83 25.26
C GLN A 303 -7.04 19.83 26.75
N TYR A 304 -6.93 18.70 27.44
CA TYR A 304 -7.31 18.61 28.86
C TYR A 304 -6.24 19.18 29.81
N VAL A 305 -4.95 19.04 29.47
CA VAL A 305 -3.84 19.45 30.35
C VAL A 305 -3.35 20.86 30.04
N ASP A 306 -3.02 21.16 28.77
CA ASP A 306 -2.51 22.50 28.40
C ASP A 306 -3.63 23.52 28.18
N GLY A 307 -4.88 23.08 28.03
CA GLY A 307 -6.04 23.93 27.75
C GLY A 307 -6.01 24.65 26.42
N VAL A 308 -5.33 24.06 25.43
CA VAL A 308 -5.36 24.56 24.06
C VAL A 308 -6.57 24.08 23.30
N SER A 309 -7.02 24.89 22.32
CA SER A 309 -8.14 24.52 21.46
C SER A 309 -7.83 23.29 20.59
N ALA A 310 -8.86 22.68 19.99
CA ALA A 310 -8.67 21.55 19.09
C ALA A 310 -7.74 21.91 17.92
N THR A 311 -7.89 23.11 17.34
CA THR A 311 -7.01 23.61 16.26
C THR A 311 -5.55 23.69 16.69
N THR A 312 -5.30 24.25 17.89
CA THR A 312 -3.93 24.43 18.39
C THR A 312 -3.32 23.09 18.81
N SER A 313 -4.09 22.16 19.38
CA SER A 313 -3.63 20.80 19.66
C SER A 313 -3.20 20.07 18.38
N GLY A 314 -3.99 20.18 17.31
CA GLY A 314 -3.62 19.65 15.99
C GLY A 314 -2.33 20.27 15.46
N LEU A 315 -2.19 21.60 15.55
CA LEU A 315 -0.96 22.30 15.16
C LEU A 315 0.25 21.84 15.97
N ARG A 316 0.09 21.61 17.27
CA ARG A 316 1.16 21.13 18.15
C ARG A 316 1.58 19.67 17.89
N THR A 317 0.78 18.88 17.16
CA THR A 317 1.18 17.54 16.71
C THR A 317 2.05 17.53 15.44
N LEU A 318 2.13 18.67 14.73
CA LEU A 318 2.95 18.83 13.52
C LEU A 318 4.42 18.36 13.64
N PRO A 319 5.14 18.68 14.74
CA PRO A 319 6.54 18.28 14.86
C PRO A 319 6.74 16.76 14.76
N MET A 320 5.75 15.96 15.19
CA MET A 320 5.77 14.50 15.03
C MET A 320 5.72 14.10 13.56
N VAL A 321 4.81 14.70 12.79
CA VAL A 321 4.68 14.42 11.36
C VAL A 321 5.93 14.85 10.61
N VAL A 322 6.50 16.00 10.95
CA VAL A 322 7.77 16.48 10.37
C VAL A 322 8.91 15.50 10.66
N GLY A 323 9.06 15.07 11.92
CA GLY A 323 10.06 14.07 12.28
C GLY A 323 9.89 12.77 11.51
N MET A 324 8.66 12.29 11.36
CA MET A 324 8.31 11.08 10.61
C MET A 324 8.63 11.20 9.13
N LEU A 325 8.26 12.30 8.48
CA LEU A 325 8.49 12.49 7.04
C LEU A 325 9.97 12.66 6.69
N LEU A 326 10.70 13.45 7.48
CA LEU A 326 12.13 13.70 7.28
C LEU A 326 12.93 12.40 7.42
N THR A 327 12.66 11.64 8.48
CA THR A 327 13.39 10.39 8.74
C THR A 327 12.95 9.24 7.86
N SER A 328 11.68 9.14 7.48
CA SER A 328 11.24 8.15 6.50
C SER A 328 11.96 8.36 5.17
N THR A 329 11.87 9.57 4.59
CA THR A 329 12.50 9.88 3.30
C THR A 329 14.03 9.76 3.39
N GLY A 330 14.62 10.22 4.49
CA GLY A 330 16.06 10.13 4.74
C GLY A 330 16.57 8.70 4.92
N SER A 331 15.82 7.84 5.61
CA SER A 331 16.21 6.44 5.80
C SER A 331 16.10 5.64 4.50
N GLY A 332 15.01 5.79 3.73
CA GLY A 332 14.88 5.12 2.43
C GLY A 332 16.01 5.46 1.46
N THR A 333 16.37 6.75 1.36
CA THR A 333 17.50 7.20 0.52
C THR A 333 18.84 6.69 1.02
N LEU A 334 19.08 6.75 2.32
CA LEU A 334 20.36 6.33 2.89
C LEU A 334 20.53 4.81 2.83
N VAL A 335 19.47 4.03 3.02
CA VAL A 335 19.48 2.57 2.78
C VAL A 335 19.79 2.27 1.31
N GLY A 336 19.14 2.96 0.38
CA GLY A 336 19.40 2.80 -1.06
C GLY A 336 20.85 3.10 -1.45
N ARG A 337 21.52 4.04 -0.76
CA ARG A 337 22.93 4.39 -1.01
C ARG A 337 23.94 3.51 -0.27
N THR A 338 23.64 3.11 0.96
CA THR A 338 24.60 2.42 1.84
C THR A 338 24.46 0.90 1.81
N GLY A 339 23.33 0.38 1.34
CA GLY A 339 23.06 -1.06 1.35
C GLY A 339 22.79 -1.64 2.75
N ARG A 340 22.80 -0.82 3.81
CA ARG A 340 22.67 -1.26 5.20
C ARG A 340 21.35 -0.77 5.78
N TYR A 341 20.40 -1.68 6.02
CA TYR A 341 19.09 -1.31 6.56
C TYR A 341 18.93 -1.56 8.05
N LYS A 342 19.69 -2.49 8.64
CA LYS A 342 19.46 -2.98 10.01
C LYS A 342 19.46 -1.85 11.06
N ILE A 343 20.33 -0.85 10.87
CA ILE A 343 20.49 0.23 11.83
C ILE A 343 19.23 1.09 11.97
N PHE A 344 18.42 1.22 10.92
CA PHE A 344 17.28 2.14 10.92
C PHE A 344 16.10 1.64 11.77
N PRO A 345 15.59 0.39 11.63
CA PRO A 345 14.56 -0.12 12.53
C PRO A 345 15.05 -0.22 13.99
N VAL A 346 16.33 -0.51 14.21
CA VAL A 346 16.93 -0.55 15.56
C VAL A 346 16.92 0.84 16.19
N VAL A 347 17.46 1.85 15.50
CA VAL A 347 17.43 3.23 16.01
C VAL A 347 15.99 3.73 16.12
N GLY A 348 15.14 3.42 15.15
CA GLY A 348 13.75 3.85 15.13
C GLY A 348 12.96 3.36 16.35
N THR A 349 13.06 2.07 16.67
CA THR A 349 12.42 1.49 17.85
C THR A 349 13.04 1.95 19.17
N ALA A 350 14.36 2.21 19.22
CA ALA A 350 14.99 2.85 20.35
C ALA A 350 14.43 4.26 20.60
N LEU A 351 14.32 5.08 19.54
CA LEU A 351 13.76 6.43 19.62
C LEU A 351 12.29 6.39 20.06
N MET A 352 11.47 5.46 19.56
CA MET A 352 10.10 5.28 20.03
C MET A 352 10.04 4.96 21.53
N THR A 353 10.92 4.08 22.02
CA THR A 353 11.02 3.73 23.43
C THR A 353 11.38 4.93 24.29
N VAL A 354 12.40 5.69 23.88
CA VAL A 354 12.83 6.92 24.56
C VAL A 354 11.71 7.96 24.53
N ALA A 355 11.04 8.15 23.39
CA ALA A 355 9.96 9.11 23.26
C ALA A 355 8.79 8.80 24.22
N PHE A 356 8.32 7.55 24.28
CA PHE A 356 7.28 7.18 25.24
C PHE A 356 7.73 7.34 26.70
N GLY A 357 8.99 7.01 27.01
CA GLY A 357 9.56 7.26 28.33
C GLY A 357 9.64 8.75 28.69
N LEU A 358 10.01 9.61 27.75
CA LEU A 358 10.01 11.07 27.93
C LEU A 358 8.59 11.63 28.07
N MET A 359 7.66 11.16 27.24
CA MET A 359 6.26 11.58 27.29
C MET A 359 5.56 11.16 28.58
N SER A 360 5.98 10.05 29.20
CA SER A 360 5.46 9.61 30.50
C SER A 360 5.76 10.59 31.64
N GLN A 361 6.76 11.46 31.46
CA GLN A 361 7.16 12.49 32.42
C GLN A 361 6.51 13.85 32.15
N MET A 362 5.68 13.97 31.11
CA MET A 362 4.98 15.21 30.80
C MET A 362 3.90 15.51 31.85
N ASP A 363 3.84 16.78 32.24
CA ASP A 363 2.88 17.35 33.17
C ASP A 363 2.35 18.70 32.65
N ALA A 364 1.49 19.35 33.43
CA ALA A 364 0.94 20.67 33.08
C ALA A 364 1.98 21.79 33.04
N ALA A 365 3.17 21.61 33.64
CA ALA A 365 4.24 22.59 33.64
C ALA A 365 5.19 22.42 32.44
N THR A 366 5.04 21.35 31.67
CA THR A 366 5.96 20.99 30.59
C THR A 366 5.88 22.03 29.44
N PRO A 367 6.99 22.72 29.10
CA PRO A 367 6.98 23.73 28.06
C PRO A 367 6.64 23.16 26.68
N ALA A 368 5.86 23.89 25.87
CA ALA A 368 5.45 23.46 24.53
C ALA A 368 6.63 23.11 23.60
N LEU A 369 7.79 23.76 23.77
CA LEU A 369 9.01 23.44 23.04
C LEU A 369 9.51 22.02 23.37
N LEU A 370 9.46 21.64 24.65
CA LEU A 370 9.89 20.33 25.13
C LEU A 370 8.93 19.23 24.65
N GLN A 371 7.62 19.50 24.69
CA GLN A 371 6.61 18.61 24.08
C GLN A 371 6.86 18.40 22.59
N SER A 372 7.17 19.48 21.86
CA SER A 372 7.48 19.43 20.42
C SER A 372 8.74 18.60 20.13
N LEU A 373 9.75 18.67 21.01
CA LEU A 373 10.96 17.84 20.90
C LEU A 373 10.64 16.36 21.07
N TYR A 374 9.83 16.00 22.07
CA TYR A 374 9.42 14.61 22.29
C TYR A 374 8.63 14.06 21.10
N LEU A 375 7.79 14.90 20.51
CA LEU A 375 7.05 14.56 19.29
C LEU A 375 7.95 14.33 18.09
N ILE A 376 8.96 15.18 17.89
CA ILE A 376 9.96 14.98 16.83
C ILE A 376 10.68 13.65 17.03
N ILE A 377 11.07 13.31 18.26
CA ILE A 377 11.76 12.04 18.57
C ILE A 377 10.84 10.85 18.26
N LEU A 378 9.57 10.91 18.68
CA LEU A 378 8.59 9.85 18.39
C LEU A 378 8.38 9.69 16.88
N GLY A 379 8.15 10.81 16.18
CA GLY A 379 7.97 10.86 14.74
C GLY A 379 9.18 10.29 14.01
N ALA A 380 10.39 10.70 14.41
CA ALA A 380 11.64 10.17 13.90
C ALA A 380 11.74 8.64 14.06
N GLY A 381 11.35 8.12 15.24
CA GLY A 381 11.35 6.68 15.49
C GLY A 381 10.41 5.90 14.57
N ILE A 382 9.20 6.42 14.37
CA ILE A 382 8.19 5.86 13.45
C ILE A 382 8.71 5.90 12.02
N GLY A 383 9.20 7.06 11.56
CA GLY A 383 9.65 7.27 10.18
C GLY A 383 10.84 6.40 9.79
N LEU A 384 11.84 6.27 10.68
CA LEU A 384 13.00 5.39 10.47
C LEU A 384 12.65 3.91 10.28
N SER A 385 11.55 3.47 10.88
CA SER A 385 11.11 2.08 10.82
C SER A 385 10.15 1.83 9.65
N MET A 386 9.21 2.76 9.42
CA MET A 386 8.06 2.55 8.55
C MET A 386 8.44 2.16 7.12
N GLN A 387 9.26 2.96 6.43
CA GLN A 387 9.66 2.65 5.04
C GLN A 387 10.65 1.49 4.96
N VAL A 388 11.57 1.40 5.91
CA VAL A 388 12.66 0.43 5.86
C VAL A 388 12.13 -0.99 6.00
N LEU A 389 11.11 -1.24 6.84
CA LEU A 389 10.51 -2.56 6.99
C LEU A 389 9.90 -3.09 5.68
N VAL A 390 9.24 -2.20 4.93
CA VAL A 390 8.67 -2.53 3.61
C VAL A 390 9.79 -2.85 2.63
N LEU A 391 10.82 -2.01 2.56
CA LEU A 391 11.97 -2.20 1.68
C LEU A 391 12.72 -3.52 1.96
N VAL A 392 12.89 -3.88 3.23
CA VAL A 392 13.57 -5.11 3.65
C VAL A 392 12.81 -6.34 3.17
N VAL A 393 11.49 -6.35 3.37
CA VAL A 393 10.65 -7.47 2.90
C VAL A 393 10.62 -7.52 1.38
N GLN A 394 10.59 -6.38 0.70
CA GLN A 394 10.67 -6.35 -0.76
C GLN A 394 12.01 -6.90 -1.30
N ASN A 395 13.12 -6.62 -0.62
CA ASN A 395 14.44 -7.09 -1.02
C ASN A 395 14.65 -8.59 -0.73
N THR A 396 14.07 -9.12 0.34
CA THR A 396 14.25 -10.51 0.77
C THR A 396 13.25 -11.48 0.13
N SER A 397 12.10 -10.98 -0.31
CA SER A 397 11.06 -11.83 -0.92
C SER A 397 11.39 -12.19 -2.36
N SER A 398 10.96 -13.39 -2.78
CA SER A 398 10.98 -13.79 -4.18
C SER A 398 10.03 -12.90 -4.99
N PHE A 399 10.31 -12.73 -6.29
CA PHE A 399 9.42 -11.98 -7.20
C PHE A 399 7.99 -12.55 -7.21
N ALA A 400 7.84 -13.85 -6.95
CA ALA A 400 6.53 -14.48 -6.86
C ALA A 400 5.72 -14.00 -5.64
N ASP A 401 6.39 -13.78 -4.51
CA ASP A 401 5.77 -13.50 -3.23
C ASP A 401 5.80 -12.00 -2.85
N LEU A 402 6.41 -11.14 -3.66
CA LEU A 402 6.66 -9.72 -3.37
C LEU A 402 5.40 -8.95 -2.92
N GLY A 403 4.31 -9.09 -3.67
CA GLY A 403 3.04 -8.40 -3.38
C GLY A 403 2.40 -8.90 -2.09
N VAL A 404 2.49 -10.21 -1.84
CA VAL A 404 1.95 -10.85 -0.64
C VAL A 404 2.75 -10.49 0.60
N ALA A 405 4.08 -10.48 0.49
CA ALA A 405 4.94 -10.14 1.60
C ALA A 405 4.78 -8.67 2.02
N THR A 406 4.73 -7.76 1.05
CA THR A 406 4.54 -6.32 1.32
C THR A 406 3.18 -6.02 1.94
N SER A 407 2.11 -6.65 1.43
CA SER A 407 0.76 -6.53 2.00
C SER A 407 0.68 -7.16 3.39
N GLY A 408 1.41 -8.24 3.66
CA GLY A 408 1.55 -8.85 4.98
C GLY A 408 2.11 -7.88 6.03
N VAL A 409 3.22 -7.21 5.75
CA VAL A 409 3.79 -6.19 6.66
C VAL A 409 2.78 -5.07 6.94
N THR A 410 2.08 -4.62 5.90
CA THR A 410 1.04 -3.58 6.04
C THR A 410 -0.13 -4.06 6.89
N PHE A 411 -0.55 -5.31 6.72
CA PHE A 411 -1.62 -5.92 7.48
C PHE A 411 -1.28 -5.97 8.98
N PHE A 412 -0.09 -6.46 9.35
CA PHE A 412 0.34 -6.46 10.75
C PHE A 412 0.45 -5.06 11.36
N ARG A 413 0.86 -4.07 10.56
CA ARG A 413 0.85 -2.66 10.97
C ARG A 413 -0.57 -2.17 11.29
N THR A 414 -1.54 -2.43 10.42
CA THR A 414 -2.94 -2.03 10.63
C THR A 414 -3.55 -2.72 11.85
N ILE A 415 -3.24 -4.01 12.08
CA ILE A 415 -3.61 -4.69 13.32
C ILE A 415 -2.98 -3.98 14.51
N GLY A 416 -1.67 -3.70 14.46
CA GLY A 416 -0.94 -3.00 15.51
C GLY A 416 -1.59 -1.67 15.86
N SER A 417 -1.98 -0.88 14.86
CA SER A 417 -2.71 0.37 15.04
C SER A 417 -4.01 0.18 15.81
N SER A 418 -4.84 -0.79 15.41
CA SER A 418 -6.10 -1.08 16.10
C SER A 418 -5.88 -1.50 17.56
N PHE A 419 -4.88 -2.36 17.82
CA PHE A 419 -4.49 -2.74 19.18
C PHE A 419 -3.96 -1.56 19.99
N GLY A 420 -3.17 -0.68 19.38
CA GLY A 420 -2.61 0.51 20.03
C GLY A 420 -3.72 1.43 20.54
N ALA A 421 -4.69 1.76 19.69
CA ALA A 421 -5.82 2.59 20.08
C ALA A 421 -6.64 1.96 21.22
N ALA A 422 -6.88 0.65 21.14
CA ALA A 422 -7.68 -0.07 22.14
C ALA A 422 -6.98 -0.21 23.49
N VAL A 423 -5.69 -0.61 23.50
CA VAL A 423 -4.89 -0.74 24.73
C VAL A 423 -4.70 0.62 25.39
N PHE A 424 -4.34 1.66 24.62
CA PHE A 424 -4.21 3.01 25.17
C PHE A 424 -5.55 3.50 25.76
N GLY A 425 -6.67 3.27 25.05
CA GLY A 425 -7.99 3.64 25.54
C GLY A 425 -8.39 2.93 26.82
N SER A 426 -8.19 1.62 26.91
CA SER A 426 -8.46 0.87 28.13
C SER A 426 -7.58 1.35 29.28
N LEU A 427 -6.28 1.55 29.05
CA LEU A 427 -5.36 2.05 30.08
C LEU A 427 -5.79 3.45 30.54
N PHE A 428 -6.11 4.34 29.61
CA PHE A 428 -6.55 5.70 29.89
C PHE A 428 -7.81 5.71 30.77
N VAL A 429 -8.85 4.98 30.40
CA VAL A 429 -10.10 4.88 31.18
C VAL A 429 -9.84 4.30 32.57
N ASN A 430 -9.08 3.20 32.67
CA ASN A 430 -8.79 2.57 33.96
C ASN A 430 -8.00 3.47 34.91
N PHE A 431 -7.04 4.24 34.39
CA PHE A 431 -6.29 5.19 35.20
C PHE A 431 -7.10 6.44 35.53
N LEU A 432 -7.87 6.95 34.56
CA LEU A 432 -8.69 8.14 34.73
C LEU A 432 -9.81 7.89 35.73
N ASP A 433 -10.57 6.81 35.63
CA ASP A 433 -11.69 6.50 36.53
C ASP A 433 -11.23 6.43 38.00
N ARG A 434 -10.05 5.86 38.25
CA ARG A 434 -9.47 5.78 39.60
C ARG A 434 -9.08 7.15 40.15
N ARG A 435 -8.60 8.07 39.31
CA ARG A 435 -8.09 9.39 39.74
C ARG A 435 -9.18 10.47 39.72
N LEU A 436 -10.06 10.43 38.73
CA LEU A 436 -11.07 11.46 38.47
C LEU A 436 -12.11 11.53 39.58
N ALA A 437 -12.55 10.39 40.11
CA ALA A 437 -13.48 10.37 41.25
C ALA A 437 -12.88 11.08 42.48
N SER A 438 -11.60 10.85 42.77
CA SER A 438 -10.90 11.54 43.86
C SER A 438 -10.76 13.03 43.57
N ALA A 439 -10.36 13.39 42.34
CA ALA A 439 -10.15 14.77 41.93
C ALA A 439 -11.44 15.62 41.99
N LEU A 440 -12.57 15.07 41.53
CA LEU A 440 -13.88 15.72 41.58
C LEU A 440 -14.35 15.94 43.02
N ASN A 441 -14.14 14.95 43.90
CA ASN A 441 -14.45 15.09 45.33
C ASN A 441 -13.59 16.17 45.99
N THR A 442 -12.30 16.25 45.67
CA THR A 442 -11.41 17.30 46.17
C THR A 442 -11.81 18.70 45.66
N ALA A 443 -12.27 18.79 44.40
CA ALA A 443 -12.74 20.04 43.81
C ALA A 443 -14.18 20.44 44.23
N GLY A 444 -14.93 19.53 44.87
CA GLY A 444 -16.34 19.74 45.22
C GLY A 444 -17.26 19.83 44.00
N LEU A 445 -16.96 19.12 42.92
CA LEU A 445 -17.65 19.22 41.62
C LEU A 445 -18.36 17.91 41.25
N ALA A 446 -19.46 18.04 40.51
CA ALA A 446 -20.13 16.91 39.87
C ALA A 446 -19.33 16.39 38.66
N ALA A 447 -19.57 15.14 38.27
CA ALA A 447 -18.88 14.48 37.15
C ALA A 447 -18.97 15.25 35.83
N ASP A 448 -20.06 15.99 35.62
CA ASP A 448 -20.28 16.79 34.40
C ASP A 448 -19.22 17.89 34.21
N ALA A 449 -18.58 18.35 35.28
CA ALA A 449 -17.53 19.36 35.22
C ALA A 449 -16.24 18.88 34.52
N ALA A 450 -16.06 17.57 34.38
CA ALA A 450 -14.94 16.95 33.66
C ALA A 450 -15.32 16.37 32.29
N ALA A 451 -16.58 16.55 31.85
CA ALA A 451 -17.09 15.91 30.65
C ALA A 451 -16.43 16.43 29.35
N SER A 452 -15.94 17.66 29.34
CA SER A 452 -15.26 18.26 28.18
C SER A 452 -14.07 19.14 28.58
N PRO A 453 -13.07 19.32 27.68
CA PRO A 453 -11.94 20.22 27.95
C PRO A 453 -12.38 21.65 28.29
N GLU A 454 -13.39 22.16 27.57
CA GLU A 454 -13.93 23.50 27.82
C GLU A 454 -14.60 23.61 29.20
N ALA A 455 -15.31 22.58 29.64
CA ALA A 455 -15.93 22.57 30.97
C ALA A 455 -14.86 22.67 32.06
N VAL A 456 -13.76 21.92 31.92
CA VAL A 456 -12.63 21.94 32.85
C VAL A 456 -11.97 23.32 32.89
N HIS A 457 -11.72 23.94 31.74
CA HIS A 457 -11.00 25.23 31.68
C HIS A 457 -11.86 26.46 31.96
N ARG A 458 -13.19 26.29 32.04
CA ARG A 458 -14.10 27.34 32.57
C ARG A 458 -14.12 27.38 34.10
N LEU A 459 -13.63 26.33 34.79
CA LEU A 459 -13.55 26.29 36.24
C LEU A 459 -12.48 27.26 36.76
N SER A 460 -12.59 27.63 38.05
CA SER A 460 -11.51 28.36 38.69
C SER A 460 -10.21 27.52 38.70
N PRO A 461 -9.02 28.13 38.64
CA PRO A 461 -7.76 27.38 38.61
C PRO A 461 -7.59 26.39 39.77
N GLN A 462 -8.13 26.71 40.96
CA GLN A 462 -8.11 25.82 42.13
C GLN A 462 -9.00 24.59 41.96
N GLN A 463 -10.12 24.71 41.23
CA GLN A 463 -11.03 23.60 40.95
C GLN A 463 -10.59 22.76 39.75
N ALA A 464 -9.97 23.39 38.74
CA ALA A 464 -9.47 22.71 37.55
C ALA A 464 -8.19 21.90 37.84
N ALA A 465 -7.29 22.40 38.69
CA ALA A 465 -5.99 21.78 38.98
C ALA A 465 -6.05 20.27 39.32
N PRO A 466 -6.90 19.79 40.26
CA PRO A 466 -6.96 18.36 40.58
C PRO A 466 -7.48 17.51 39.40
N ILE A 467 -8.39 18.05 38.57
CA ILE A 467 -8.90 17.37 37.38
C ILE A 467 -7.79 17.29 36.32
N VAL A 468 -7.15 18.42 36.01
CA VAL A 468 -6.03 18.50 35.06
C VAL A 468 -4.90 17.55 35.44
N GLN A 469 -4.54 17.50 36.73
CA GLN A 469 -3.52 16.58 37.23
C GLN A 469 -3.94 15.12 37.07
N ALA A 470 -5.21 14.77 37.33
CA ALA A 470 -5.72 13.42 37.11
C ALA A 470 -5.60 13.00 35.62
N TYR A 471 -5.89 13.90 34.68
CA TYR A 471 -5.71 13.65 33.24
C TYR A 471 -4.23 13.50 32.87
N ALA A 472 -3.37 14.42 33.33
CA ALA A 472 -1.93 14.40 33.05
C ALA A 472 -1.27 13.11 33.54
N GLU A 473 -1.51 12.71 34.79
CA GLU A 473 -0.92 11.50 35.36
C GLU A 473 -1.49 10.21 34.74
N SER A 474 -2.76 10.22 34.34
CA SER A 474 -3.38 9.07 33.66
C SER A 474 -2.78 8.86 32.27
N LEU A 475 -2.61 9.94 31.49
CA LEU A 475 -1.98 9.87 30.17
C LEU A 475 -0.48 9.58 30.27
N GLY A 476 0.21 10.14 31.26
CA GLY A 476 1.61 9.82 31.55
C GLY A 476 1.80 8.32 31.81
N GLN A 477 0.91 7.70 32.59
CA GLN A 477 0.89 6.24 32.79
C GLN A 477 0.63 5.46 31.50
N VAL A 478 -0.29 5.92 30.65
CA VAL A 478 -0.54 5.29 29.34
C VAL A 478 0.73 5.28 28.49
N PHE A 479 1.43 6.41 28.39
CA PHE A 479 2.69 6.50 27.65
C PHE A 479 3.79 5.63 28.28
N LEU A 480 3.85 5.54 29.61
CA LEU A 480 4.78 4.66 30.32
C LEU A 480 4.55 3.19 29.94
N TRP A 481 3.29 2.74 29.89
CA TRP A 481 2.94 1.37 29.50
C TRP A 481 3.13 1.08 28.01
N ALA A 482 3.21 2.12 27.17
CA ALA A 482 3.57 1.98 25.76
C ALA A 482 5.08 1.74 25.55
N ALA A 483 5.93 2.27 26.44
CA ALA A 483 7.38 2.14 26.34
C ALA A 483 7.88 0.68 26.34
N PRO A 484 7.37 -0.25 27.17
CA PRO A 484 7.72 -1.67 27.09
C PRO A 484 7.42 -2.33 25.74
N VAL A 485 6.34 -1.93 25.07
CA VAL A 485 5.99 -2.47 23.74
C VAL A 485 6.99 -1.98 22.69
N ALA A 486 7.38 -0.70 22.74
CA ALA A 486 8.42 -0.16 21.90
C ALA A 486 9.80 -0.79 22.21
N LEU A 487 10.10 -1.04 23.49
CA LEU A 487 11.33 -1.68 23.94
C LEU A 487 11.42 -3.13 23.45
N LEU A 488 10.31 -3.87 23.49
CA LEU A 488 10.23 -5.21 22.89
C LEU A 488 10.53 -5.15 21.39
N GLY A 489 9.96 -4.15 20.68
CA GLY A 489 10.32 -3.87 19.29
C GLY A 489 11.81 -3.62 19.11
N PHE A 490 12.43 -2.83 19.99
CA PHE A 490 13.87 -2.58 19.96
C PHE A 490 14.70 -3.85 20.14
N VAL A 491 14.38 -4.66 21.15
CA VAL A 491 15.06 -5.93 21.40
C VAL A 491 14.94 -6.85 20.18
N LEU A 492 13.75 -6.96 19.59
CA LEU A 492 13.53 -7.77 18.39
C LEU A 492 14.25 -7.23 17.15
N ALA A 493 14.34 -5.90 17.00
CA ALA A 493 15.08 -5.27 15.91
C ALA A 493 16.58 -5.60 15.96
N LEU A 494 17.16 -5.82 17.15
CA LEU A 494 18.56 -6.25 17.29
C LEU A 494 18.81 -7.63 16.67
N PHE A 495 17.80 -8.51 16.71
CA PHE A 495 17.86 -9.84 16.12
C PHE A 495 17.55 -9.87 14.62
N LEU A 496 17.22 -8.72 14.00
CA LEU A 496 17.00 -8.65 12.55
C LEU A 496 18.28 -9.09 11.82
N PRO A 497 18.23 -10.17 11.02
CA PRO A 497 19.36 -10.57 10.20
C PRO A 497 19.63 -9.51 9.13
N GLU A 498 20.90 -9.10 8.97
CA GLU A 498 21.27 -8.17 7.90
C GLU A 498 21.60 -8.98 6.65
N VAL A 499 20.60 -9.13 5.78
CA VAL A 499 20.78 -9.68 4.43
C VAL A 499 21.21 -8.53 3.52
N PRO A 500 22.35 -8.59 2.82
CA PRO A 500 22.78 -7.51 1.93
C PRO A 500 21.70 -7.25 0.87
N LEU A 501 21.47 -5.97 0.56
CA LEU A 501 20.60 -5.57 -0.54
C LEU A 501 21.13 -6.23 -1.84
N LYS A 502 20.28 -7.04 -2.49
CA LYS A 502 20.60 -7.65 -3.79
C LYS A 502 20.88 -6.50 -4.75
N GLU A 503 22.02 -6.52 -5.44
CA GLU A 503 22.49 -5.39 -6.28
C GLU A 503 21.41 -4.94 -7.28
N LEU A 504 20.63 -3.95 -6.89
CA LEU A 504 19.86 -3.08 -7.78
C LEU A 504 20.87 -2.07 -8.34
N HIS A 505 21.73 -2.52 -9.26
CA HIS A 505 22.56 -1.62 -10.05
C HIS A 505 21.67 -0.61 -10.78
N ASP A 506 21.94 0.68 -10.51
CA ASP A 506 21.35 1.89 -11.09
C ASP A 506 19.86 1.82 -11.41
N ASN A 507 19.06 2.03 -10.38
CA ASN A 507 18.18 3.20 -10.33
C ASN A 507 17.77 3.41 -8.89
N ALA A 508 17.84 4.66 -8.44
CA ALA A 508 17.33 5.08 -7.14
C ALA A 508 16.02 4.36 -6.86
N VAL A 509 15.97 3.60 -5.76
CA VAL A 509 14.72 3.20 -5.13
C VAL A 509 13.91 4.49 -5.05
N ASP A 510 12.90 4.54 -5.91
CA ASP A 510 12.18 5.74 -6.21
C ASP A 510 11.57 6.20 -4.88
N LEU A 511 11.95 7.42 -4.46
CA LEU A 511 11.93 7.90 -3.06
C LEU A 511 10.54 7.93 -2.41
N GLY A 512 9.53 7.47 -3.13
CA GLY A 512 8.14 7.48 -2.78
C GLY A 512 7.55 6.24 -2.13
N ASP A 513 8.23 5.10 -2.19
CA ASP A 513 7.64 3.83 -1.80
C ASP A 513 7.48 3.63 -0.28
N GLY A 514 7.95 4.58 0.54
CA GLY A 514 7.86 4.51 2.01
C GLY A 514 6.50 4.78 2.59
N PHE A 515 5.66 5.43 1.79
CA PHE A 515 4.24 5.60 2.06
C PHE A 515 3.38 5.08 0.89
N GLY A 516 4.03 4.58 -0.17
CA GLY A 516 3.37 3.89 -1.26
C GLY A 516 2.75 2.59 -0.76
N MET A 517 1.47 2.40 -1.05
CA MET A 517 0.80 1.11 -0.86
C MET A 517 1.54 -0.01 -1.65
N PRO A 518 1.48 -1.26 -1.18
CA PRO A 518 2.17 -2.41 -1.80
C PRO A 518 1.98 -2.45 -3.32
N SER A 519 3.06 -2.69 -4.08
CA SER A 519 2.92 -2.91 -5.52
C SER A 519 2.17 -4.22 -5.76
N THR A 520 1.05 -4.16 -6.49
CA THR A 520 0.19 -5.30 -6.85
C THR A 520 0.63 -6.00 -8.14
N ALA A 521 1.87 -5.79 -8.59
CA ALA A 521 2.38 -6.41 -9.81
C ALA A 521 2.40 -7.93 -9.68
N SER A 522 1.85 -8.63 -10.66
CA SER A 522 1.91 -10.09 -10.71
C SER A 522 3.35 -10.56 -10.97
N SER A 523 3.68 -11.75 -10.51
CA SER A 523 5.01 -12.37 -10.66
C SER A 523 5.47 -12.41 -12.13
N ASP A 524 4.50 -12.62 -13.05
CA ASP A 524 4.69 -12.61 -14.50
C ASP A 524 5.11 -11.23 -15.05
N GLU A 525 4.51 -10.15 -14.57
CA GLU A 525 4.83 -8.77 -15.00
C GLU A 525 6.23 -8.36 -14.51
N LEU A 526 6.62 -8.83 -13.33
CA LEU A 526 7.94 -8.58 -12.77
C LEU A 526 9.03 -9.36 -13.53
N LEU A 527 8.77 -10.62 -13.89
CA LEU A 527 9.66 -11.43 -14.74
C LEU A 527 9.82 -10.80 -16.14
N GLU A 528 8.73 -10.35 -16.77
CA GLU A 528 8.79 -9.62 -18.04
C GLU A 528 9.65 -8.36 -17.94
N THR A 529 9.51 -7.62 -16.84
CA THR A 529 10.26 -6.39 -16.61
C THR A 529 11.75 -6.68 -16.40
N ALA A 530 12.08 -7.74 -15.64
CA ALA A 530 13.46 -8.18 -15.43
C ALA A 530 14.13 -8.64 -16.74
N ILE A 531 13.45 -9.47 -17.54
CA ILE A 531 13.92 -9.91 -18.86
C ILE A 531 14.06 -8.72 -19.81
N GLY A 532 13.07 -7.83 -19.85
CA GLY A 532 13.12 -6.61 -20.67
C GLY A 532 14.22 -5.63 -20.27
N ARG A 533 14.62 -5.59 -18.99
CA ARG A 533 15.79 -4.83 -18.51
C ARG A 533 17.11 -5.52 -18.90
N LEU A 534 17.20 -6.84 -18.75
CA LEU A 534 18.37 -7.63 -19.15
C LEU A 534 18.67 -7.46 -20.65
N LEU A 535 17.63 -7.54 -21.49
CA LEU A 535 17.74 -7.34 -22.94
C LEU A 535 18.14 -5.90 -23.32
N ARG A 536 17.76 -4.89 -22.52
CA ARG A 536 18.12 -3.48 -22.74
C ARG A 536 19.53 -3.14 -22.29
N ASN A 537 19.92 -3.55 -21.09
CA ASN A 537 21.16 -3.11 -20.45
C ASN A 537 22.38 -3.96 -20.82
N GLN A 538 22.18 -5.22 -21.25
CA GLN A 538 23.27 -6.09 -21.70
C GLN A 538 23.02 -6.54 -23.15
N PRO A 539 23.67 -5.92 -24.15
CA PRO A 539 23.53 -6.29 -25.56
C PRO A 539 24.22 -7.63 -25.92
N GLY A 540 24.37 -8.56 -24.97
CA GLY A 540 25.10 -9.81 -25.15
C GLY A 540 24.57 -10.70 -26.27
N VAL A 541 23.28 -10.55 -26.62
CA VAL A 541 22.62 -11.27 -27.71
C VAL A 541 22.38 -10.35 -28.90
N ARG A 542 23.43 -9.72 -29.42
CA ARG A 542 23.36 -9.03 -30.72
C ARG A 542 23.17 -10.08 -31.82
N LEU A 543 22.28 -9.84 -32.77
CA LEU A 543 22.12 -10.70 -33.96
C LEU A 543 23.46 -10.94 -34.67
N ARG A 544 24.35 -9.96 -34.62
CA ARG A 544 25.74 -10.06 -35.12
C ARG A 544 26.59 -11.10 -34.39
N SER A 545 26.47 -11.26 -33.06
CA SER A 545 27.24 -12.28 -32.33
C SER A 545 26.69 -13.68 -32.56
N ILE A 546 25.39 -13.81 -32.82
CA ILE A 546 24.76 -15.10 -33.19
C ILE A 546 25.14 -15.50 -34.62
N ALA A 547 25.11 -14.55 -35.57
CA ALA A 547 25.45 -14.80 -36.96
C ALA A 547 26.93 -15.18 -37.18
N MET A 548 27.82 -14.88 -36.23
CA MET A 548 29.23 -15.31 -36.29
C MET A 548 29.50 -16.67 -35.63
N ARG A 549 28.46 -17.37 -35.12
CA ARG A 549 28.64 -18.72 -34.60
C ARG A 549 28.74 -19.73 -35.75
N PRO A 550 29.58 -20.77 -35.62
CA PRO A 550 29.78 -21.78 -36.67
C PRO A 550 28.50 -22.55 -37.04
N ASP A 551 27.53 -22.59 -36.13
CA ASP A 551 26.25 -23.28 -36.33
C ASP A 551 25.16 -22.38 -36.97
N CYS A 552 25.44 -21.10 -37.22
CA CYS A 552 24.51 -20.16 -37.86
C CYS A 552 24.83 -20.01 -39.35
N GLU A 553 23.95 -20.50 -40.22
CA GLU A 553 24.13 -20.49 -41.68
C GLU A 553 23.69 -19.16 -42.33
N LEU A 554 23.07 -18.26 -41.56
CA LEU A 554 22.50 -17.00 -42.04
C LEU A 554 23.34 -15.79 -41.60
N ASP A 555 23.52 -14.83 -42.52
CA ASP A 555 24.08 -13.52 -42.18
C ASP A 555 23.11 -12.69 -41.32
N VAL A 556 23.58 -11.56 -40.78
CA VAL A 556 22.80 -10.73 -39.85
C VAL A 556 21.47 -10.26 -40.46
N ALA A 557 21.47 -9.89 -41.75
CA ALA A 557 20.30 -9.38 -42.44
C ALA A 557 19.28 -10.50 -42.72
N ALA A 558 19.76 -11.67 -43.14
CA ALA A 558 18.96 -12.87 -43.35
C ALA A 558 18.34 -13.37 -42.05
N LEU A 559 19.12 -13.45 -40.96
CA LEU A 559 18.65 -13.85 -39.64
C LEU A 559 17.57 -12.89 -39.11
N TRP A 560 17.80 -11.59 -39.23
CA TRP A 560 16.84 -10.56 -38.85
C TRP A 560 15.52 -10.72 -39.64
N THR A 561 15.61 -10.95 -40.95
CA THR A 561 14.45 -11.09 -41.85
C THR A 561 13.63 -12.33 -41.51
N VAL A 562 14.27 -13.48 -41.31
CA VAL A 562 13.61 -14.74 -40.93
C VAL A 562 12.90 -14.61 -39.57
N LEU A 563 13.56 -14.01 -38.57
CA LEU A 563 12.96 -13.73 -37.25
C LEU A 563 11.77 -12.77 -37.36
N ARG A 564 11.84 -11.79 -38.27
CA ARG A 564 10.74 -10.84 -38.49
C ARG A 564 9.52 -11.51 -39.12
N ILE A 565 9.73 -12.35 -40.14
CA ILE A 565 8.67 -13.13 -40.79
C ILE A 565 8.01 -14.08 -39.78
N TYR A 566 8.80 -14.80 -38.98
CA TYR A 566 8.27 -15.67 -37.93
C TYR A 566 7.35 -14.90 -36.96
N ARG A 567 7.84 -13.76 -36.47
CA ARG A 567 7.10 -12.97 -35.47
C ARG A 567 5.83 -12.34 -36.03
N TYR A 568 5.85 -11.86 -37.27
CA TYR A 568 4.64 -11.36 -37.94
C TYR A 568 3.63 -12.47 -38.15
N THR A 569 4.09 -13.67 -38.53
CA THR A 569 3.22 -14.84 -38.70
C THR A 569 2.61 -15.28 -37.36
N GLN A 570 3.36 -15.21 -36.25
CA GLN A 570 2.83 -15.53 -34.92
C GLN A 570 1.80 -14.51 -34.41
N VAL A 571 2.05 -13.21 -34.61
CA VAL A 571 1.19 -12.13 -34.06
C VAL A 571 -0.02 -11.85 -34.95
N PHE A 572 0.17 -11.77 -36.27
CA PHE A 572 -0.87 -11.36 -37.22
C PHE A 572 -1.40 -12.51 -38.08
N ARG A 573 -0.95 -13.75 -37.84
CA ARG A 573 -1.22 -14.97 -38.66
C ARG A 573 -0.73 -14.92 -40.12
N THR A 574 -0.40 -13.74 -40.63
CA THR A 574 0.15 -13.52 -41.96
C THR A 574 1.32 -12.56 -41.90
N ALA A 575 2.43 -12.89 -42.58
CA ALA A 575 3.52 -11.94 -42.81
C ALA A 575 3.44 -11.42 -44.25
N ARG A 576 3.42 -10.10 -44.42
CA ARG A 576 3.49 -9.43 -45.72
C ARG A 576 4.73 -8.56 -45.82
N LEU A 577 5.38 -8.54 -46.98
CA LEU A 577 6.59 -7.74 -47.18
C LEU A 577 6.27 -6.24 -47.11
N SER A 578 5.14 -5.83 -47.69
CA SER A 578 4.63 -4.46 -47.65
C SER A 578 4.35 -3.96 -46.22
N ASP A 579 3.78 -4.81 -45.36
CA ASP A 579 3.49 -4.46 -43.95
C ASP A 579 4.75 -4.38 -43.08
N ILE A 580 5.79 -5.17 -43.41
CA ILE A 580 7.10 -5.09 -42.76
C ILE A 580 7.81 -3.79 -43.17
N GLY A 581 7.81 -3.44 -44.46
CA GLY A 581 8.37 -2.19 -44.98
C GLY A 581 7.68 -0.96 -44.39
N ARG A 582 6.34 -0.92 -44.43
CA ARG A 582 5.53 0.16 -43.85
C ARG A 582 5.83 0.38 -42.36
N ARG A 583 6.02 -0.70 -41.59
CA ARG A 583 6.37 -0.59 -40.16
C ARG A 583 7.77 -0.03 -39.93
N LEU A 584 8.74 -0.36 -40.78
CA LEU A 584 10.10 0.15 -40.69
C LEU A 584 10.27 1.56 -41.26
N ARG A 585 9.18 2.17 -41.79
CA ARG A 585 9.21 3.44 -42.52
C ARG A 585 10.21 3.45 -43.67
N VAL A 586 10.43 2.30 -44.29
CA VAL A 586 11.27 2.16 -45.50
C VAL A 586 10.44 1.57 -46.64
N PRO A 587 10.74 1.95 -47.89
CA PRO A 587 10.19 1.28 -49.07
C PRO A 587 10.49 -0.24 -48.99
N TYR A 588 9.50 -1.08 -49.32
CA TYR A 588 9.64 -2.54 -49.19
C TYR A 588 10.68 -3.09 -50.18
N GLU A 589 10.96 -2.34 -51.24
CA GLU A 589 11.99 -2.57 -52.27
C GLU A 589 13.40 -2.66 -51.67
N ILE A 590 13.64 -2.09 -50.47
CA ILE A 590 14.91 -2.21 -49.75
C ILE A 590 15.08 -3.61 -49.13
N LEU A 591 13.98 -4.24 -48.75
CA LEU A 591 13.98 -5.56 -48.10
C LEU A 591 13.91 -6.71 -49.12
N GLU A 592 13.37 -6.44 -50.30
CA GLU A 592 13.16 -7.40 -51.38
C GLU A 592 14.42 -8.19 -51.78
N PRO A 593 15.61 -7.58 -51.98
CA PRO A 593 16.83 -8.32 -52.34
C PRO A 593 17.27 -9.34 -51.27
N THR A 594 16.97 -9.06 -49.99
CA THR A 594 17.30 -9.97 -48.89
C THR A 594 16.31 -11.12 -48.82
N VAL A 595 15.02 -10.84 -49.06
CA VAL A 595 13.96 -11.84 -49.11
C VAL A 595 14.16 -12.78 -50.30
N ASP A 596 14.47 -12.25 -51.48
CA ASP A 596 14.69 -13.07 -52.68
C ASP A 596 15.89 -13.99 -52.53
N ARG A 597 16.96 -13.53 -51.87
CA ARG A 597 18.11 -14.36 -51.49
C ARG A 597 17.69 -15.50 -50.56
N LEU A 598 16.88 -15.23 -49.55
CA LEU A 598 16.38 -16.23 -48.62
C LEU A 598 15.42 -17.25 -49.27
N VAL A 599 14.66 -16.82 -50.27
CA VAL A 599 13.81 -17.71 -51.09
C VAL A 599 14.69 -18.61 -51.95
N ALA A 600 15.69 -18.06 -52.63
CA ALA A 600 16.64 -18.84 -53.45
C ALA A 600 17.42 -19.86 -52.62
N GLN A 601 17.75 -19.54 -51.37
CA GLN A 601 18.42 -20.43 -50.42
C GLN A 601 17.46 -21.41 -49.72
N GLY A 602 16.15 -21.33 -49.96
CA GLY A 602 15.16 -22.26 -49.42
C GLY A 602 14.78 -22.05 -47.96
N TYR A 603 14.99 -20.87 -47.38
CA TYR A 603 14.62 -20.53 -46.00
C TYR A 603 13.23 -19.87 -45.89
N VAL A 604 12.80 -19.17 -46.95
CA VAL A 604 11.54 -18.41 -47.01
C VAL A 604 10.71 -18.90 -48.20
N LEU A 605 9.39 -18.99 -48.01
CA LEU A 605 8.41 -19.17 -49.08
C LEU A 605 7.79 -17.80 -49.38
N ARG A 606 7.75 -17.43 -50.67
CA ARG A 606 7.10 -16.19 -51.11
C ARG A 606 5.97 -16.54 -52.07
N ASP A 607 4.78 -16.03 -51.77
CA ASP A 607 3.60 -16.09 -52.63
C ASP A 607 3.06 -14.66 -52.81
N GLY A 608 3.53 -13.98 -53.87
CA GLY A 608 3.30 -12.55 -54.07
C GLY A 608 3.89 -11.70 -52.94
N ASP A 609 3.03 -11.01 -52.21
CA ASP A 609 3.38 -10.18 -51.03
C ASP A 609 3.39 -11.00 -49.73
N HIS A 610 2.90 -12.24 -49.74
CA HIS A 610 2.86 -13.10 -48.56
C HIS A 610 4.19 -13.86 -48.38
N LEU A 611 4.66 -13.87 -47.14
CA LEU A 611 5.88 -14.54 -46.72
C LEU A 611 5.57 -15.65 -45.72
N GLY A 612 6.14 -16.82 -45.94
CA GLY A 612 6.14 -17.96 -45.04
C GLY A 612 7.55 -18.46 -44.77
N LEU A 613 7.74 -19.26 -43.72
CA LEU A 613 9.02 -19.90 -43.44
C LEU A 613 9.00 -21.36 -43.87
N THR A 614 10.07 -21.81 -44.50
CA THR A 614 10.27 -23.25 -44.75
C THR A 614 10.67 -23.96 -43.46
N ARG A 615 10.75 -25.30 -43.49
CA ARG A 615 11.32 -26.08 -42.37
C ARG A 615 12.76 -25.65 -42.05
N ALA A 616 13.55 -25.26 -43.05
CA ALA A 616 14.91 -24.76 -42.84
C ALA A 616 14.91 -23.39 -42.14
N GLY A 617 14.04 -22.46 -42.57
CA GLY A 617 13.86 -21.17 -41.89
C GLY A 617 13.41 -21.30 -40.45
N LEU A 618 12.43 -22.18 -40.17
CA LEU A 618 11.94 -22.46 -38.82
C LEU A 618 13.02 -23.05 -37.90
N ARG A 619 13.91 -23.90 -38.42
CA ARG A 619 15.05 -24.43 -37.66
C ARG A 619 16.00 -23.32 -37.20
N GLN A 620 16.32 -22.38 -38.08
CA GLN A 620 17.17 -21.23 -37.75
C GLN A 620 16.50 -20.32 -36.70
N VAL A 621 15.19 -20.09 -36.78
CA VAL A 621 14.44 -19.36 -35.74
C VAL A 621 14.49 -20.09 -34.40
N THR A 622 14.26 -21.40 -34.41
CA THR A 622 14.24 -22.22 -33.19
C THR A 622 15.60 -22.20 -32.52
N PHE A 623 16.68 -22.31 -33.31
CA PHE A 623 18.06 -22.20 -32.83
C PHE A 623 18.36 -20.85 -32.17
N VAL A 624 17.99 -19.74 -32.81
CA VAL A 624 18.18 -18.41 -32.22
C VAL A 624 17.37 -18.25 -30.93
N THR A 625 16.11 -18.71 -30.94
CA THR A 625 15.21 -18.58 -29.80
C THR A 625 15.71 -19.39 -28.61
N SER A 626 16.20 -20.63 -28.83
CA SER A 626 16.80 -21.45 -27.78
C SER A 626 18.07 -20.81 -27.22
N LEU A 627 18.91 -20.20 -28.07
CA LEU A 627 20.11 -19.51 -27.61
C LEU A 627 19.80 -18.29 -26.73
N VAL A 628 18.78 -17.51 -27.11
CA VAL A 628 18.32 -16.37 -26.31
C VAL A 628 17.75 -16.86 -24.98
N GLN A 629 16.91 -17.90 -25.00
CA GLN A 629 16.32 -18.51 -23.80
C GLN A 629 17.40 -19.03 -22.85
N ASP A 630 18.38 -19.77 -23.36
CA ASP A 630 19.46 -20.35 -22.55
C ASP A 630 20.35 -19.26 -21.95
N TRP A 631 20.62 -18.20 -22.71
CA TRP A 631 21.37 -17.04 -22.21
C TRP A 631 20.60 -16.27 -21.14
N VAL A 632 19.31 -16.00 -21.35
CA VAL A 632 18.45 -15.32 -20.36
C VAL A 632 18.34 -16.18 -19.10
N SER A 633 18.15 -17.49 -19.25
CA SER A 633 18.03 -18.42 -18.13
C SER A 633 19.32 -18.52 -17.32
N ASP A 634 20.49 -18.65 -17.98
CA ASP A 634 21.80 -18.68 -17.30
C ASP A 634 22.10 -17.34 -16.59
N LYS A 635 21.76 -16.21 -17.22
CA LYS A 635 21.95 -14.89 -16.62
C LYS A 635 21.01 -14.63 -15.43
N LEU A 636 19.75 -15.04 -15.53
CA LEU A 636 18.81 -14.96 -14.42
C LEU A 636 19.24 -15.88 -13.28
N ALA A 637 19.69 -17.10 -13.59
CA ALA A 637 20.18 -18.06 -12.58
C ALA A 637 21.44 -17.59 -11.85
N ARG A 638 22.27 -16.75 -12.48
CA ARG A 638 23.46 -16.13 -11.86
C ARG A 638 23.19 -14.75 -11.28
N SER A 639 21.99 -14.19 -11.48
CA SER A 639 21.64 -12.87 -10.96
C SER A 639 21.23 -13.01 -9.48
N PRO A 640 21.86 -12.27 -8.55
CA PRO A 640 21.54 -12.37 -7.13
C PRO A 640 20.08 -11.95 -6.83
N GLY A 641 19.40 -11.26 -7.76
CA GLY A 641 17.99 -10.87 -7.67
C GLY A 641 16.97 -12.00 -7.86
N PHE A 642 17.35 -13.15 -8.45
CA PHE A 642 16.42 -14.18 -8.90
C PHE A 642 16.67 -15.52 -8.16
N GLU A 643 16.25 -15.60 -6.89
CA GLU A 643 16.27 -16.86 -6.14
C GLU A 643 15.01 -17.68 -6.45
N GLY A 644 15.21 -18.65 -7.34
CA GLY A 644 14.16 -19.45 -7.95
C GLY A 644 14.49 -19.55 -9.43
N ARG A 645 15.20 -20.61 -9.83
CA ARG A 645 15.53 -20.85 -11.24
C ARG A 645 14.22 -20.81 -12.03
N PRO A 646 13.97 -19.79 -12.88
CA PRO A 646 12.70 -19.70 -13.58
C PRO A 646 12.58 -20.94 -14.48
N ASP A 647 11.40 -21.54 -14.50
CA ASP A 647 11.18 -22.69 -15.38
C ASP A 647 11.37 -22.22 -16.83
N ARG A 648 11.95 -23.07 -17.67
CA ARG A 648 12.25 -22.73 -19.07
C ARG A 648 10.98 -22.27 -19.81
N ALA A 649 9.83 -22.84 -19.42
CA ALA A 649 8.51 -22.48 -19.91
C ALA A 649 8.08 -21.05 -19.50
N GLU A 650 8.43 -20.58 -18.29
CA GLU A 650 8.08 -19.24 -17.81
C GLU A 650 8.90 -18.17 -18.54
N VAL A 651 10.20 -18.41 -18.74
CA VAL A 651 11.09 -17.52 -19.51
C VAL A 651 10.61 -17.43 -20.96
N GLU A 652 10.23 -18.56 -21.56
CA GLU A 652 9.66 -18.60 -22.90
C GLU A 652 8.38 -17.79 -23.01
N ALA A 653 7.43 -18.00 -22.09
CA ALA A 653 6.17 -17.27 -22.08
C ALA A 653 6.39 -15.76 -21.92
N ALA A 654 7.29 -15.35 -21.02
CA ALA A 654 7.63 -13.94 -20.83
C ALA A 654 8.30 -13.32 -22.08
N LEU A 655 9.23 -14.02 -22.74
CA LEU A 655 9.86 -13.57 -23.98
C LEU A 655 8.83 -13.41 -25.11
N GLN A 656 7.88 -14.34 -25.23
CA GLN A 656 6.79 -14.24 -26.21
C GLN A 656 5.89 -13.05 -25.92
N ARG A 657 5.54 -12.77 -24.66
CA ARG A 657 4.72 -11.62 -24.25
C ARG A 657 5.43 -10.29 -24.53
N ILE A 658 6.71 -10.17 -24.20
CA ILE A 658 7.54 -8.99 -24.53
C ILE A 658 7.58 -8.80 -26.05
N ALA A 659 7.82 -9.88 -26.80
CA ALA A 659 7.91 -9.84 -28.25
C ALA A 659 6.59 -9.42 -28.90
N HIS A 660 5.46 -9.89 -28.35
CA HIS A 660 4.13 -9.48 -28.79
C HIS A 660 3.87 -8.00 -28.47
N ARG A 661 4.25 -7.50 -27.30
CA ARG A 661 4.04 -6.09 -26.91
C ARG A 661 4.82 -5.14 -27.85
N ALA A 662 6.08 -5.46 -28.14
CA ALA A 662 6.92 -4.68 -29.07
C ALA A 662 6.39 -4.65 -30.53
N LEU A 663 5.50 -5.57 -30.91
CA LEU A 663 4.92 -5.64 -32.25
C LEU A 663 3.51 -5.06 -32.31
N VAL A 664 2.91 -4.61 -31.22
CA VAL A 664 1.54 -4.09 -31.23
C VAL A 664 1.48 -2.62 -30.81
N ASP A 665 2.40 -2.15 -29.99
CA ASP A 665 2.38 -0.78 -29.44
C ASP A 665 3.68 0.00 -29.81
N PRO A 666 3.65 0.90 -30.81
CA PRO A 666 4.85 1.55 -31.34
C PRO A 666 5.36 2.76 -30.52
N ASP A 667 4.52 3.41 -29.70
CA ASP A 667 4.93 4.58 -28.91
C ASP A 667 5.83 4.21 -27.71
N ASP A 668 5.82 2.94 -27.27
CA ASP A 668 6.71 2.43 -26.21
C ASP A 668 8.10 2.02 -26.75
N ALA A 669 8.25 1.94 -28.09
CA ALA A 669 9.48 1.56 -28.78
C ALA A 669 10.18 2.74 -29.48
N GLY A 670 9.54 3.92 -29.56
CA GLY A 670 10.07 5.12 -30.22
C GLY A 670 11.40 5.62 -29.65
N GLU A 671 11.61 5.50 -28.33
CA GLU A 671 12.92 5.81 -27.72
C GLU A 671 13.98 4.72 -27.95
N SER A 672 13.59 3.53 -28.44
CA SER A 672 14.53 2.42 -28.67
C SER A 672 15.17 2.45 -30.06
N ALA A 673 14.68 3.29 -30.97
CA ALA A 673 15.23 3.43 -32.33
C ALA A 673 16.02 4.74 -32.53
N GLU A 674 15.81 5.76 -31.70
CA GLU A 674 16.42 7.09 -31.89
C GLU A 674 17.86 7.22 -31.37
N PHE A 675 18.38 6.23 -30.63
CA PHE A 675 19.75 6.27 -30.09
C PHE A 675 20.76 5.38 -30.83
N ALA A 676 20.36 4.80 -31.97
CA ALA A 676 21.31 4.18 -32.90
C ALA A 676 21.95 5.20 -33.86
N ASP A 677 21.46 6.45 -33.90
CA ASP A 677 21.91 7.49 -34.85
C ASP A 677 22.53 8.74 -34.21
N SER A 678 23.03 8.62 -32.98
CA SER A 678 23.84 9.68 -32.35
C SER A 678 25.14 9.12 -31.79
N ARG A 679 26.00 8.67 -32.70
CA ARG A 679 27.47 8.66 -32.58
C ARG A 679 28.06 8.31 -33.94
N GLY A 680 28.06 9.32 -34.82
CA GLY A 680 29.23 9.55 -35.67
C GLY A 680 30.43 9.96 -34.81
#